data_AF-A0A3M7DSA3-F1
#
_entry.id   AF-A0A3M7DSA3-F1
#
_cell.length_a   1.000
_cell.length_b   1.000
_cell.length_c   1.000
_cell.angle_alpha   90.00
_cell.angle_beta   90.00
_cell.angle_gamma   90.00
#
_symmetry.space_group_name_H-M   'P 1'
#
loop_
_entity.id
_entity.type
_entity.pdbx_description
1 polymer ?
#
loop_
_entity_poly.entity_id
_entity_poly.type
_entity_poly.pdbx_seq_one_letter_code
_entity_poly.pdbx_strand_id
1 'polypeptide(L)'
;MLSPRTPYRSDRGFSSVSVRYNKAISAEEGLYDRRNTYATTCTRASATSPRMANPCTPDLPLTVERCAARDPWKSNHSREVNYAASKKIQSFRHSEGAQQDIQGLCAGRALKEDCNERGRQYDFLDTRSDTTRRSEEQRMVESTMHTNGVNGVHMNGSREAQKDAKLQTKFTPDTATANGTSRPVHGRKDSNPLAPPFIVSAPGKTIVYGEHAVVHGKAAIAAAISLRSYLLCTTLSKSKRTVTLKFSDIGLDHTWSIPDLPWAEFHAEGKRRRYYDLVTSLDPELVEAMQPHIKGVSEDCKPEMRKIHQNAAAAFLYLFLSLGSQSSPACIYSLRSTIPIAAGLGSSASVSVCISTALLLQCRALAGPHPDQMSKEAAEQLERINRWAFVGELLIHGNPSGVDNTVSTNGHAVLFQRKDYAKPPFVSVLREFPELPLLLIDTRQAKSTAAEVAKVGNLTATHPEVTGHIFDAIDSITRSAHDIVTSSDPGSLDAVTRLGDLMHVNHGLLSSLGVSHPRLERLRYLVDQSGVGWTKLTGAGGGGCAITLLKPTEPANASAADAAALNGEAANAEAHPTHSPLQTLERQLEVEGFQKYTTTLGGDGVGVLYPAVLDDEEIDLEMFLGADGRKGVEELVSEQRDPGKWKYWRP
;
A
#
# COMPACT_ATOMS: atom_id res chain seq x y z
N MET A 1 47.53 -11.40 -52.48
CA MET A 1 46.94 -12.28 -53.50
C MET A 1 45.44 -12.32 -53.27
N LEU A 2 44.54 -12.25 -54.26
CA LEU A 2 44.61 -11.73 -55.64
C LEU A 2 43.16 -11.41 -56.06
N SER A 3 42.92 -10.26 -56.70
CA SER A 3 41.60 -9.90 -57.28
C SER A 3 41.40 -10.62 -58.64
N PRO A 4 40.15 -10.80 -59.10
CA PRO A 4 39.66 -9.92 -60.20
C PRO A 4 38.14 -9.62 -60.12
N ARG A 5 37.52 -8.72 -60.90
CA ARG A 5 37.90 -7.49 -61.62
C ARG A 5 36.59 -6.68 -61.89
N THR A 6 36.71 -5.37 -62.09
CA THR A 6 35.68 -4.40 -62.55
C THR A 6 35.44 -4.53 -64.09
N PRO A 7 34.70 -3.66 -64.85
CA PRO A 7 34.04 -2.38 -64.52
C PRO A 7 32.67 -2.08 -65.21
N TYR A 8 32.02 -0.95 -64.88
CA TYR A 8 31.75 0.14 -65.85
C TYR A 8 31.42 1.48 -65.16
N ARG A 9 31.41 2.57 -65.94
CA ARG A 9 31.53 3.98 -65.51
C ARG A 9 30.59 4.89 -66.35
N SER A 10 29.98 5.91 -65.75
CA SER A 10 29.68 7.20 -66.43
C SER A 10 29.23 8.31 -65.47
N ASP A 11 29.53 9.56 -65.83
CA ASP A 11 29.50 10.75 -64.98
C ASP A 11 28.21 11.61 -65.04
N ARG A 12 28.21 12.67 -64.20
CA ARG A 12 27.34 13.88 -64.11
C ARG A 12 26.23 13.79 -63.05
N GLY A 13 25.98 14.81 -62.20
CA GLY A 13 26.69 16.09 -61.97
C GLY A 13 25.71 17.22 -61.59
N PHE A 14 26.05 18.03 -60.57
CA PHE A 14 25.24 19.15 -60.00
C PHE A 14 23.90 18.73 -59.34
N SER A 15 23.35 19.41 -58.33
CA SER A 15 23.81 20.53 -57.50
C SER A 15 23.11 20.53 -56.12
N SER A 16 23.75 21.11 -55.11
CA SER A 16 23.20 21.36 -53.77
C SER A 16 21.93 22.23 -53.78
N VAL A 17 20.92 21.86 -52.98
CA VAL A 17 19.80 22.75 -52.63
C VAL A 17 19.85 23.07 -51.13
N SER A 18 20.32 24.28 -50.81
CA SER A 18 20.33 24.82 -49.45
C SER A 18 19.03 25.59 -49.22
N VAL A 19 18.19 25.14 -48.28
CA VAL A 19 16.96 25.87 -47.92
C VAL A 19 17.32 27.03 -46.99
N ARG A 20 17.31 28.27 -47.52
CA ARG A 20 17.35 29.50 -46.72
C ARG A 20 15.94 30.04 -46.56
N TYR A 21 15.46 30.15 -45.31
CA TYR A 21 14.34 31.04 -44.99
C TYR A 21 14.80 32.49 -45.06
N ASN A 22 14.03 33.34 -45.75
CA ASN A 22 14.33 34.77 -45.89
C ASN A 22 13.12 35.62 -45.48
N LYS A 23 13.40 36.83 -44.99
CA LYS A 23 12.48 37.69 -44.21
C LYS A 23 12.34 39.06 -44.87
N ALA A 24 11.13 39.40 -45.34
CA ALA A 24 10.64 40.74 -45.74
C ALA A 24 9.11 40.62 -45.84
N ILE A 25 8.23 41.46 -45.26
CA ILE A 25 8.15 42.93 -45.12
C ILE A 25 7.90 43.65 -46.45
N SER A 26 6.64 44.07 -46.65
CA SER A 26 6.25 45.29 -47.36
C SER A 26 4.90 45.78 -46.81
N ALA A 27 4.65 47.10 -46.82
CA ALA A 27 3.46 47.74 -46.28
C ALA A 27 2.94 48.84 -47.23
N GLU A 28 1.63 49.10 -47.20
CA GLU A 28 0.89 50.27 -47.73
C GLU A 28 -0.56 50.07 -47.21
N GLU A 29 -1.13 50.85 -46.29
CA GLU A 29 -1.53 52.27 -46.25
C GLU A 29 -2.93 52.61 -46.79
N GLY A 30 -3.70 53.35 -45.97
CA GLY A 30 -4.95 54.07 -46.30
C GLY A 30 -6.28 53.40 -45.87
N LEU A 31 -7.28 54.07 -45.28
CA LEU A 31 -7.43 55.36 -44.56
C LEU A 31 -8.94 55.49 -44.20
N TYR A 32 -9.30 55.94 -42.98
CA TYR A 32 -10.56 56.56 -42.48
C TYR A 32 -11.07 55.97 -41.14
N ASP A 33 -11.64 56.71 -40.17
CA ASP A 33 -11.36 58.04 -39.56
C ASP A 33 -12.15 58.13 -38.22
N ARG A 34 -11.53 58.62 -37.13
CA ARG A 34 -12.12 59.27 -35.89
C ARG A 34 -13.30 58.58 -35.14
N ARG A 35 -13.57 58.75 -33.83
CA ARG A 35 -13.17 59.56 -32.64
C ARG A 35 -13.56 58.65 -31.42
N ASN A 36 -13.19 58.82 -30.14
CA ASN A 36 -12.81 59.98 -29.34
C ASN A 36 -12.01 59.57 -28.07
N THR A 37 -11.29 60.52 -27.46
CA THR A 37 -10.62 60.45 -26.13
C THR A 37 -11.63 60.41 -24.96
N TYR A 38 -11.29 60.03 -23.70
CA TYR A 38 -10.32 60.67 -22.78
C TYR A 38 -9.79 59.72 -21.68
N ALA A 39 -8.64 60.08 -21.11
CA ALA A 39 -7.99 59.44 -19.97
C ALA A 39 -7.83 60.39 -18.77
N THR A 40 -7.67 59.87 -17.54
CA THR A 40 -6.85 60.53 -16.51
C THR A 40 -6.34 59.56 -15.43
N THR A 41 -5.19 59.93 -14.85
CA THR A 41 -4.43 59.31 -13.75
C THR A 41 -5.06 59.64 -12.36
N CYS A 42 -4.58 59.29 -11.15
CA CYS A 42 -3.24 58.92 -10.67
C CYS A 42 -3.22 58.28 -9.23
N THR A 43 -2.08 57.67 -8.85
CA THR A 43 -1.48 57.53 -7.48
C THR A 43 -2.22 56.93 -6.25
N ARG A 44 -1.86 55.68 -5.92
CA ARG A 44 -1.04 55.22 -4.75
C ARG A 44 -1.10 55.98 -3.40
N ALA A 45 -1.50 55.29 -2.33
CA ALA A 45 -1.06 55.50 -0.93
C ALA A 45 -1.22 54.20 -0.10
N SER A 46 -0.58 54.11 1.09
CA SER A 46 -0.24 52.82 1.75
C SER A 46 -0.62 52.68 3.23
N ALA A 47 -0.87 51.42 3.62
CA ALA A 47 -0.67 50.82 4.95
C ALA A 47 -1.44 51.35 6.19
N THR A 48 -2.20 50.48 6.87
CA THR A 48 -1.85 49.89 8.21
C THR A 48 -2.98 48.99 8.75
N SER A 49 -2.64 48.12 9.71
CA SER A 49 -3.49 47.25 10.53
C SER A 49 -2.93 47.34 11.99
N PRO A 50 -3.45 46.72 13.06
CA PRO A 50 -4.67 45.89 13.25
C PRO A 50 -5.50 46.23 14.53
N ARG A 51 -6.63 45.52 14.78
CA ARG A 51 -6.90 44.76 16.05
C ARG A 51 -8.30 44.12 16.14
N MET A 52 -8.41 43.18 17.08
CA MET A 52 -9.53 42.24 17.34
C MET A 52 -10.70 42.85 18.14
N ALA A 53 -11.92 42.33 17.97
CA ALA A 53 -12.68 41.63 19.04
C ALA A 53 -14.12 41.23 18.60
N ASN A 54 -14.55 40.04 19.03
CA ASN A 54 -15.93 39.52 19.05
C ASN A 54 -16.39 39.45 20.53
N PRO A 55 -17.64 39.07 20.89
CA PRO A 55 -18.92 39.10 20.17
C PRO A 55 -20.07 39.72 21.02
N CYS A 56 -21.31 39.84 20.49
CA CYS A 56 -22.55 39.76 21.28
C CYS A 56 -23.81 39.58 20.41
N THR A 57 -24.73 38.72 20.85
CA THR A 57 -26.15 38.61 20.43
C THR A 57 -26.99 38.56 21.72
N PRO A 58 -28.27 39.04 21.73
CA PRO A 58 -29.39 38.14 21.40
C PRO A 58 -30.67 38.78 20.78
N ASP A 59 -31.53 37.90 20.25
CA ASP A 59 -33.02 37.90 20.15
C ASP A 59 -33.85 39.01 19.45
N LEU A 60 -34.42 38.63 18.27
CA LEU A 60 -35.86 38.47 17.89
C LEU A 60 -37.00 39.27 18.60
N PRO A 61 -38.21 39.42 18.01
CA PRO A 61 -38.64 39.58 16.60
C PRO A 61 -39.82 40.60 16.42
N LEU A 62 -40.66 40.41 15.37
CA LEU A 62 -41.95 41.09 15.00
C LEU A 62 -41.81 42.33 14.05
N THR A 63 -42.64 42.61 13.03
CA THR A 63 -43.75 41.91 12.31
C THR A 63 -44.14 42.68 11.02
N VAL A 64 -44.48 41.96 9.92
CA VAL A 64 -45.62 42.24 8.96
C VAL A 64 -45.54 43.58 8.13
N GLU A 65 -45.82 43.68 6.81
CA GLU A 65 -46.96 43.16 6.03
C GLU A 65 -46.78 43.16 4.48
N ARG A 66 -47.28 42.11 3.77
CA ARG A 66 -47.91 41.99 2.41
C ARG A 66 -47.29 42.68 1.15
N CYS A 67 -47.54 42.29 -0.11
CA CYS A 67 -48.48 41.41 -0.85
C CYS A 67 -47.74 40.91 -2.15
N ALA A 68 -48.17 39.98 -3.03
CA ALA A 68 -49.24 38.96 -3.10
C ALA A 68 -49.06 38.08 -4.39
N ALA A 69 -50.00 37.14 -4.60
CA ALA A 69 -50.27 36.34 -5.83
C ALA A 69 -49.31 35.16 -6.16
N ARG A 70 -49.79 33.98 -6.56
CA ARG A 70 -51.15 33.37 -6.48
C ARG A 70 -51.03 31.84 -6.54
N ASP A 71 -51.71 31.15 -5.63
CA ASP A 71 -51.89 29.68 -5.56
C ASP A 71 -53.19 29.27 -6.33
N PRO A 72 -53.65 27.99 -6.51
CA PRO A 72 -53.68 26.96 -5.45
C PRO A 72 -53.68 25.42 -5.81
N TRP A 73 -53.20 24.60 -4.84
CA TRP A 73 -53.84 23.36 -4.29
C TRP A 73 -54.04 22.07 -5.13
N LYS A 74 -54.13 20.86 -4.55
CA LYS A 74 -53.65 20.27 -3.27
C LYS A 74 -53.91 18.75 -3.23
N SER A 75 -53.08 18.00 -2.49
CA SER A 75 -53.46 17.13 -1.34
C SER A 75 -52.43 15.99 -1.12
N ASN A 76 -52.38 15.30 0.02
CA ASN A 76 -51.93 15.68 1.37
C ASN A 76 -51.86 14.36 2.20
N HIS A 77 -50.79 14.14 2.97
CA HIS A 77 -50.55 12.97 3.85
C HIS A 77 -50.27 11.64 3.11
N SER A 78 -49.50 10.66 3.62
CA SER A 78 -48.98 10.41 4.98
C SER A 78 -47.58 9.74 5.01
N ARG A 79 -47.02 9.61 6.22
CA ARG A 79 -45.82 8.84 6.63
C ARG A 79 -45.50 7.58 5.79
N GLU A 80 -44.22 7.35 5.47
CA GLU A 80 -43.39 6.27 6.06
C GLU A 80 -41.96 6.21 5.47
N VAL A 81 -41.02 5.66 6.25
CA VAL A 81 -39.62 5.45 5.84
C VAL A 81 -39.51 4.11 5.12
N ASN A 82 -39.24 4.14 3.81
CA ASN A 82 -39.07 2.91 3.02
C ASN A 82 -37.59 2.57 2.79
N TYR A 83 -37.09 1.65 3.61
CA TYR A 83 -36.04 0.70 3.20
C TYR A 83 -36.73 -0.44 2.45
N ALA A 84 -36.50 -0.61 1.14
CA ALA A 84 -36.45 -1.91 0.43
C ALA A 84 -36.58 -1.80 -1.11
N ALA A 85 -35.63 -2.47 -1.77
CA ALA A 85 -35.79 -3.20 -3.04
C ALA A 85 -36.09 -2.47 -4.37
N SER A 86 -35.22 -2.75 -5.35
CA SER A 86 -35.63 -2.99 -6.73
C SER A 86 -34.85 -4.15 -7.37
N LYS A 87 -35.42 -5.34 -7.17
CA LYS A 87 -35.23 -6.55 -7.98
C LYS A 87 -36.64 -6.86 -8.54
N LYS A 88 -36.90 -6.78 -9.85
CA LYS A 88 -38.18 -7.07 -10.57
C LYS A 88 -38.12 -6.38 -11.97
N ILE A 89 -38.67 -6.81 -13.13
CA ILE A 89 -39.33 -8.01 -13.73
C ILE A 89 -38.75 -8.07 -15.18
N GLN A 90 -38.49 -9.21 -15.85
CA GLN A 90 -39.49 -9.81 -16.76
C GLN A 90 -39.28 -11.29 -17.09
N SER A 91 -40.33 -12.05 -16.82
CA SER A 91 -40.61 -13.38 -17.33
C SER A 91 -41.69 -13.29 -18.41
N PHE A 92 -41.64 -14.20 -19.38
CA PHE A 92 -42.81 -14.58 -20.18
C PHE A 92 -42.96 -16.11 -20.12
N ARG A 93 -44.16 -16.58 -19.77
CA ARG A 93 -44.68 -17.91 -20.13
C ARG A 93 -45.51 -17.72 -21.43
N HIS A 94 -45.97 -18.70 -22.22
CA HIS A 94 -46.04 -20.16 -22.15
C HIS A 94 -46.02 -20.69 -23.60
N SER A 95 -45.48 -21.87 -23.86
CA SER A 95 -46.09 -22.86 -24.76
C SER A 95 -45.46 -24.24 -24.57
N GLU A 96 -46.29 -25.26 -24.35
CA GLU A 96 -45.88 -26.67 -24.35
C GLU A 96 -46.12 -27.29 -25.73
N GLY A 97 -45.42 -28.40 -26.01
CA GLY A 97 -45.89 -29.42 -26.94
C GLY A 97 -45.19 -29.52 -28.29
N ALA A 98 -44.30 -30.53 -28.42
CA ALA A 98 -44.38 -31.57 -29.46
C ALA A 98 -43.20 -32.55 -29.35
N GLN A 99 -43.48 -33.84 -29.16
CA GLN A 99 -42.57 -34.93 -29.55
C GLN A 99 -42.65 -35.13 -31.07
N GLN A 100 -41.53 -35.45 -31.72
CA GLN A 100 -41.43 -36.62 -32.61
C GLN A 100 -40.00 -36.87 -33.12
N ASP A 101 -39.72 -38.14 -33.40
CA ASP A 101 -38.47 -38.66 -33.95
C ASP A 101 -38.21 -38.23 -35.40
N ILE A 102 -36.97 -38.43 -35.88
CA ILE A 102 -36.69 -39.18 -37.14
C ILE A 102 -35.21 -39.61 -37.21
N GLN A 103 -34.98 -40.75 -37.87
CA GLN A 103 -33.72 -41.49 -37.95
C GLN A 103 -32.93 -41.22 -39.24
N GLY A 104 -31.65 -41.62 -39.25
CA GLY A 104 -30.88 -41.95 -40.47
C GLY A 104 -30.10 -40.79 -41.11
N LEU A 105 -29.03 -41.00 -41.89
CA LEU A 105 -28.30 -42.20 -42.37
C LEU A 105 -26.84 -41.75 -42.63
N CYS A 106 -25.81 -42.44 -42.11
CA CYS A 106 -24.99 -43.50 -42.74
C CYS A 106 -23.99 -43.10 -43.86
N ALA A 107 -22.81 -43.74 -43.79
CA ALA A 107 -21.70 -43.82 -44.77
C ALA A 107 -20.83 -42.55 -45.00
N GLY A 108 -19.51 -42.64 -45.23
CA GLY A 108 -18.63 -43.82 -45.13
C GLY A 108 -17.23 -43.60 -45.73
N ARG A 109 -16.19 -43.94 -44.94
CA ARG A 109 -14.77 -44.27 -45.28
C ARG A 109 -14.06 -43.59 -46.48
N ALA A 110 -12.94 -42.92 -46.18
CA ALA A 110 -11.67 -43.13 -46.90
C ALA A 110 -10.47 -42.80 -45.97
N LEU A 111 -9.32 -43.45 -46.18
CA LEU A 111 -8.10 -43.36 -45.36
C LEU A 111 -6.97 -42.66 -46.14
N LYS A 112 -6.17 -41.83 -45.45
CA LYS A 112 -4.68 -41.73 -45.43
C LYS A 112 -4.24 -40.39 -44.83
N GLU A 113 -3.53 -40.41 -43.70
CA GLU A 113 -2.05 -40.25 -43.60
C GLU A 113 -1.61 -38.85 -44.11
N ASP A 114 -1.23 -37.90 -43.26
CA ASP A 114 0.09 -37.92 -42.59
C ASP A 114 0.21 -37.08 -41.28
N CYS A 115 1.34 -37.26 -40.60
CA CYS A 115 1.94 -36.66 -39.38
C CYS A 115 1.60 -35.18 -39.00
N ASN A 116 1.78 -34.65 -37.76
CA ASN A 116 2.52 -35.13 -36.58
C ASN A 116 2.12 -34.38 -35.26
N GLU A 117 2.32 -35.01 -34.09
CA GLU A 117 2.72 -34.38 -32.79
C GLU A 117 1.86 -33.30 -32.08
N ARG A 118 1.84 -33.17 -30.73
CA ARG A 118 2.20 -34.09 -29.62
C ARG A 118 1.46 -33.61 -28.35
N GLY A 119 0.38 -34.29 -27.94
CA GLY A 119 -0.23 -34.07 -26.62
C GLY A 119 0.30 -35.08 -25.61
N ARG A 120 0.64 -34.65 -24.38
CA ARG A 120 0.86 -35.57 -23.24
C ARG A 120 0.19 -35.08 -21.96
N GLN A 121 -1.05 -35.50 -21.82
CA GLN A 121 -1.70 -35.82 -20.55
C GLN A 121 -0.96 -37.03 -19.92
N TYR A 122 -0.84 -37.07 -18.60
CA TYR A 122 -0.38 -38.25 -17.87
C TYR A 122 -1.37 -38.58 -16.76
N ASP A 123 -1.90 -39.80 -16.82
CA ASP A 123 -2.89 -40.31 -15.89
C ASP A 123 -2.30 -40.75 -14.55
N PHE A 124 -3.14 -40.74 -13.53
CA PHE A 124 -2.91 -41.40 -12.26
C PHE A 124 -2.78 -42.93 -12.45
N LEU A 125 -1.79 -43.54 -11.79
CA LEU A 125 -1.77 -44.98 -11.54
C LEU A 125 -1.89 -45.25 -10.04
N ASP A 126 -2.89 -46.04 -9.68
CA ASP A 126 -3.13 -46.58 -8.34
C ASP A 126 -2.27 -47.84 -8.14
N THR A 127 -1.47 -47.87 -7.07
CA THR A 127 -0.82 -49.09 -6.57
C THR A 127 -0.98 -49.21 -5.06
N ARG A 128 -1.99 -49.99 -4.66
CA ARG A 128 -2.12 -50.53 -3.30
C ARG A 128 -1.13 -51.66 -3.05
N SER A 129 -0.09 -51.40 -2.26
CA SER A 129 0.40 -52.29 -1.19
C SER A 129 1.67 -51.73 -0.53
N ASP A 130 1.58 -51.28 0.73
CA ASP A 130 2.19 -52.05 1.82
C ASP A 130 1.71 -51.59 3.20
N THR A 131 1.31 -52.54 4.04
CA THR A 131 0.80 -52.31 5.39
C THR A 131 1.73 -52.89 6.44
N THR A 132 2.87 -52.25 6.71
CA THR A 132 3.62 -52.44 7.98
C THR A 132 4.65 -51.34 8.25
N ARG A 133 4.23 -50.19 8.81
CA ARG A 133 5.06 -49.31 9.68
C ARG A 133 4.24 -48.19 10.33
N ARG A 134 3.42 -48.54 11.32
CA ARG A 134 2.71 -47.60 12.19
C ARG A 134 2.66 -48.11 13.64
N SER A 135 3.81 -48.11 14.30
CA SER A 135 3.92 -48.47 15.72
C SER A 135 5.26 -48.07 16.37
N GLU A 136 5.90 -46.95 15.99
CA GLU A 136 7.24 -46.63 16.54
C GLU A 136 7.61 -45.14 16.72
N GLU A 137 6.70 -44.18 16.49
CA GLU A 137 6.91 -42.74 16.79
C GLU A 137 5.92 -42.17 17.82
N GLN A 138 5.47 -43.01 18.75
CA GLN A 138 4.78 -42.60 19.98
C GLN A 138 5.40 -43.28 21.21
N ARG A 139 6.74 -43.15 21.37
CA ARG A 139 7.48 -43.58 22.58
C ARG A 139 8.91 -43.02 22.66
N MET A 140 9.09 -41.70 22.53
CA MET A 140 10.39 -41.04 22.75
C MET A 140 10.30 -39.62 23.36
N VAL A 141 9.54 -39.45 24.45
CA VAL A 141 9.70 -38.31 25.38
C VAL A 141 9.48 -38.77 26.84
N GLU A 142 10.31 -39.69 27.33
CA GLU A 142 10.43 -40.02 28.76
C GLU A 142 11.63 -40.99 28.98
N SER A 143 12.88 -40.48 29.00
CA SER A 143 14.04 -41.16 29.62
C SER A 143 15.35 -40.36 29.45
N THR A 144 15.53 -39.30 30.24
CA THR A 144 16.88 -38.90 30.68
C THR A 144 16.78 -38.19 32.03
N MET A 145 17.28 -38.82 33.10
CA MET A 145 17.80 -38.25 34.36
C MET A 145 17.84 -39.33 35.46
N HIS A 146 18.83 -40.22 35.33
CA HIS A 146 19.39 -41.14 36.34
C HIS A 146 20.88 -41.22 35.95
N THR A 147 21.89 -41.11 36.81
CA THR A 147 21.97 -41.01 38.29
C THR A 147 23.28 -40.30 38.65
N ASN A 148 23.34 -39.62 39.78
CA ASN A 148 24.54 -39.61 40.63
C ASN A 148 24.13 -39.17 42.05
N GLY A 149 24.06 -40.13 42.97
CA GLY A 149 23.79 -39.88 44.38
C GLY A 149 25.04 -40.16 45.22
N VAL A 150 25.37 -39.25 46.13
CA VAL A 150 26.25 -39.54 47.27
C VAL A 150 25.62 -38.98 48.55
N ASN A 151 25.49 -39.88 49.51
CA ASN A 151 24.91 -39.81 50.86
C ASN A 151 25.00 -38.49 51.64
N GLY A 152 23.95 -38.21 52.42
CA GLY A 152 23.94 -37.27 53.55
C GLY A 152 22.66 -37.42 54.39
N VAL A 153 22.77 -37.93 55.62
CA VAL A 153 21.64 -38.30 56.51
C VAL A 153 21.35 -37.20 57.55
N HIS A 154 20.07 -36.99 57.88
CA HIS A 154 19.43 -36.57 59.17
C HIS A 154 18.22 -35.65 58.90
N MET A 155 16.96 -36.04 59.16
CA MET A 155 16.23 -36.27 60.43
C MET A 155 15.80 -35.02 61.22
N ASN A 156 14.47 -34.82 61.24
CA ASN A 156 13.60 -34.17 62.26
C ASN A 156 13.83 -32.72 62.72
N GLY A 157 12.70 -32.00 62.93
CA GLY A 157 12.68 -30.76 63.73
C GLY A 157 11.43 -29.88 63.53
N SER A 158 10.30 -30.22 64.16
CA SER A 158 9.07 -29.40 64.16
C SER A 158 9.03 -28.36 65.29
N ARG A 159 8.04 -27.44 65.22
CA ARG A 159 7.61 -26.38 66.18
C ARG A 159 8.18 -24.98 65.86
N GLU A 160 7.40 -23.93 65.64
CA GLU A 160 6.19 -23.34 66.29
C GLU A 160 6.46 -22.34 67.43
N ALA A 161 5.80 -21.18 67.26
CA ALA A 161 5.19 -20.29 68.25
C ALA A 161 6.02 -19.21 69.00
N GLN A 162 5.54 -17.96 68.80
CA GLN A 162 5.29 -16.91 69.84
C GLN A 162 6.49 -16.31 70.59
N LYS A 163 6.47 -15.08 71.13
CA LYS A 163 5.80 -13.77 70.93
C LYS A 163 6.30 -12.88 72.10
N ASP A 164 5.99 -11.57 72.07
CA ASP A 164 6.11 -10.60 73.20
C ASP A 164 7.54 -10.19 73.64
N ALA A 165 7.80 -9.07 74.33
CA ALA A 165 7.26 -7.70 74.26
C ALA A 165 8.20 -6.74 75.07
N LYS A 166 8.22 -5.43 74.72
CA LYS A 166 8.63 -4.20 75.49
C LYS A 166 9.52 -4.36 76.77
N LEU A 167 10.55 -3.53 77.03
CA LEU A 167 10.40 -2.08 77.30
C LEU A 167 11.76 -1.33 77.45
N GLN A 168 11.75 -0.05 77.05
CA GLN A 168 12.65 1.12 77.30
C GLN A 168 13.86 1.04 78.28
N THR A 169 14.95 1.75 77.93
CA THR A 169 15.49 2.89 78.72
C THR A 169 16.40 3.81 77.88
N LYS A 170 16.70 5.02 78.39
CA LYS A 170 17.32 6.17 77.67
C LYS A 170 18.86 6.15 77.73
N PHE A 171 19.54 6.71 76.73
CA PHE A 171 20.67 7.67 76.91
C PHE A 171 21.06 8.36 75.59
N THR A 172 21.41 9.64 75.69
CA THR A 172 22.05 10.52 74.67
C THR A 172 22.81 11.62 75.44
N PRO A 173 23.82 12.32 74.87
CA PRO A 173 24.29 12.27 73.48
C PRO A 173 25.77 11.85 73.34
N ASP A 174 26.22 11.61 72.11
CA ASP A 174 27.41 12.30 71.56
C ASP A 174 27.54 12.06 70.04
N THR A 175 28.20 13.00 69.35
CA THR A 175 28.26 13.10 67.89
C THR A 175 29.29 12.18 67.24
N ALA A 176 28.84 11.32 66.31
CA ALA A 176 29.69 10.71 65.28
C ALA A 176 28.89 10.42 64.00
N THR A 177 29.48 10.73 62.84
CA THR A 177 28.89 10.62 61.51
C THR A 177 28.92 9.19 60.95
N ALA A 178 27.79 8.62 60.53
CA ALA A 178 27.76 7.44 59.65
C ALA A 178 26.44 7.28 58.86
N ASN A 179 26.58 7.31 57.52
CA ASN A 179 25.66 6.91 56.45
C ASN A 179 24.40 6.08 56.81
N GLY A 180 23.22 6.72 56.70
CA GLY A 180 21.94 6.01 56.67
C GLY A 180 21.66 5.38 55.30
N THR A 181 21.82 4.07 55.18
CA THR A 181 21.39 3.32 53.99
C THR A 181 19.89 3.03 54.05
N SER A 182 19.07 3.89 53.45
CA SER A 182 17.69 3.52 53.15
C SER A 182 17.69 2.37 52.15
N ARG A 183 17.05 1.23 52.50
CA ARG A 183 16.82 0.16 51.53
C ARG A 183 15.77 0.64 50.53
N PRO A 184 16.07 0.78 49.23
CA PRO A 184 15.06 1.16 48.26
C PRO A 184 14.01 0.04 48.18
N VAL A 185 12.74 0.42 48.35
CA VAL A 185 11.61 -0.45 48.04
C VAL A 185 11.76 -0.83 46.57
N HIS A 186 12.13 -2.09 46.31
CA HIS A 186 12.25 -2.57 44.95
C HIS A 186 10.85 -2.61 44.36
N GLY A 187 10.55 -1.63 43.51
CA GLY A 187 9.47 -1.73 42.55
C GLY A 187 9.63 -3.07 41.83
N ARG A 188 8.55 -3.85 41.81
CA ARG A 188 8.56 -5.17 41.18
C ARG A 188 8.87 -4.95 39.71
N LYS A 189 10.10 -5.28 39.27
CA LYS A 189 10.48 -5.20 37.85
C LYS A 189 9.38 -5.87 37.03
N ASP A 190 8.87 -5.17 36.03
CA ASP A 190 7.98 -5.79 35.07
C ASP A 190 8.68 -7.01 34.50
N SER A 191 7.98 -8.14 34.55
CA SER A 191 8.50 -9.43 34.12
C SER A 191 8.93 -9.37 32.66
N ASN A 192 10.18 -9.74 32.36
CA ASN A 192 10.72 -9.77 31.01
C ASN A 192 9.75 -10.42 30.00
N PRO A 193 9.69 -9.92 28.76
CA PRO A 193 8.86 -10.50 27.71
C PRO A 193 9.21 -11.97 27.47
N LEU A 194 8.20 -12.82 27.23
CA LEU A 194 8.38 -14.28 27.12
C LEU A 194 9.14 -14.72 25.86
N ALA A 195 9.20 -13.84 24.88
CA ALA A 195 9.96 -13.93 23.64
C ALA A 195 10.45 -12.51 23.33
N PRO A 196 11.62 -12.34 22.70
CA PRO A 196 12.09 -11.02 22.32
C PRO A 196 11.06 -10.33 21.39
N PRO A 197 10.95 -8.99 21.44
CA PRO A 197 10.15 -8.27 20.47
C PRO A 197 10.67 -8.49 19.05
N PHE A 198 9.77 -8.36 18.08
CA PHE A 198 10.10 -8.40 16.65
C PHE A 198 9.25 -7.40 15.89
N ILE A 199 9.74 -6.95 14.75
CA ILE A 199 9.01 -6.01 13.87
C ILE A 199 8.73 -6.70 12.54
N VAL A 200 7.51 -6.57 12.05
CA VAL A 200 7.16 -6.89 10.65
C VAL A 200 7.00 -5.59 9.88
N SER A 201 7.49 -5.55 8.64
CA SER A 201 7.36 -4.37 7.77
C SER A 201 6.87 -4.76 6.38
N ALA A 202 5.93 -4.00 5.82
CA ALA A 202 5.44 -4.20 4.45
C ALA A 202 5.34 -2.86 3.69
N PRO A 203 5.74 -2.81 2.40
CA PRO A 203 5.69 -1.59 1.59
C PRO A 203 4.25 -1.19 1.25
N GLY A 204 4.06 0.09 0.93
CA GLY A 204 2.91 0.57 0.18
C GLY A 204 3.01 0.19 -1.29
N LYS A 205 2.04 0.64 -2.09
CA LYS A 205 1.98 0.39 -3.53
C LYS A 205 1.61 1.65 -4.31
N THR A 206 2.07 1.73 -5.56
CA THR A 206 1.58 2.68 -6.56
C THR A 206 1.18 1.93 -7.83
N ILE A 207 0.24 2.49 -8.61
CA ILE A 207 0.06 2.06 -9.99
C ILE A 207 1.11 2.81 -10.83
N VAL A 208 1.83 2.09 -11.68
CA VAL A 208 2.85 2.63 -12.58
C VAL A 208 2.24 2.86 -13.96
N TYR A 209 1.47 1.88 -14.46
CA TYR A 209 0.74 1.93 -15.72
C TYR A 209 -0.62 1.21 -15.60
N GLY A 210 -1.60 1.60 -16.42
CA GLY A 210 -2.92 0.94 -16.49
C GLY A 210 -4.02 1.56 -15.63
N GLU A 211 -3.81 2.77 -15.09
CA GLU A 211 -4.86 3.53 -14.38
C GLU A 211 -6.13 3.66 -15.23
N HIS A 212 -7.29 3.47 -14.58
CA HIS A 212 -8.64 3.41 -15.17
C HIS A 212 -8.85 2.31 -16.21
N ALA A 213 -7.96 2.13 -17.19
CA ALA A 213 -8.01 1.09 -18.22
C ALA A 213 -8.17 -0.33 -17.65
N VAL A 214 -7.57 -0.61 -16.48
CA VAL A 214 -7.73 -1.89 -15.76
C VAL A 214 -9.19 -2.24 -15.40
N VAL A 215 -10.04 -1.24 -15.18
CA VAL A 215 -11.48 -1.42 -14.92
C VAL A 215 -12.22 -1.83 -16.20
N HIS A 216 -11.67 -1.49 -17.36
CA HIS A 216 -12.16 -1.83 -18.70
C HIS A 216 -11.44 -3.06 -19.29
N GLY A 217 -10.96 -3.97 -18.42
CA GLY A 217 -10.39 -5.26 -18.80
C GLY A 217 -8.95 -5.22 -19.35
N LYS A 218 -8.28 -4.06 -19.33
CA LYS A 218 -6.87 -3.93 -19.72
C LYS A 218 -5.92 -4.38 -18.61
N ALA A 219 -4.64 -4.50 -18.94
CA ALA A 219 -3.60 -4.76 -17.96
C ALA A 219 -3.25 -3.48 -17.16
N ALA A 220 -2.68 -3.68 -15.97
CA ALA A 220 -2.00 -2.66 -15.18
C ALA A 220 -0.75 -3.24 -14.53
N ILE A 221 0.27 -2.39 -14.35
CA ILE A 221 1.44 -2.70 -13.53
C ILE A 221 1.35 -1.86 -12.25
N ALA A 222 1.27 -2.55 -11.12
CA ALA A 222 1.40 -1.94 -9.80
C ALA A 222 2.74 -2.36 -9.18
N ALA A 223 3.42 -1.44 -8.50
CA ALA A 223 4.73 -1.69 -7.91
C ALA A 223 4.77 -1.23 -6.46
N ALA A 224 5.62 -1.90 -5.68
CA ALA A 224 5.88 -1.54 -4.30
C ALA A 224 6.58 -0.17 -4.24
N ILE A 225 6.28 0.60 -3.19
CA ILE A 225 7.05 1.79 -2.84
C ILE A 225 7.67 1.58 -1.46
N SER A 226 8.93 1.94 -1.28
CA SER A 226 9.67 1.77 -0.02
C SER A 226 9.26 2.76 1.08
N LEU A 227 8.00 3.21 1.07
CA LEU A 227 7.33 3.77 2.26
C LEU A 227 6.55 2.61 2.88
N ARG A 228 6.75 2.34 4.16
CA ARG A 228 6.38 1.05 4.77
C ARG A 228 5.53 1.25 6.02
N SER A 229 4.71 0.25 6.36
CA SER A 229 4.10 0.15 7.69
C SER A 229 4.88 -0.86 8.51
N TYR A 230 5.23 -0.48 9.74
CA TYR A 230 6.02 -1.26 10.69
C TYR A 230 5.14 -1.65 11.87
N LEU A 231 5.09 -2.94 12.18
CA LEU A 231 4.31 -3.52 13.28
C LEU A 231 5.23 -4.18 14.30
N LEU A 232 5.48 -3.50 15.40
CA LEU A 232 6.20 -4.02 16.56
C LEU A 232 5.28 -4.93 17.38
N CYS A 233 5.73 -6.16 17.64
CA CYS A 233 5.01 -7.17 18.40
C CYS A 233 5.71 -7.44 19.74
N THR A 234 5.19 -6.86 20.83
CA THR A 234 5.76 -7.02 22.18
C THR A 234 5.00 -8.10 22.94
N THR A 235 5.64 -9.24 23.21
CA THR A 235 5.01 -10.36 23.95
C THR A 235 5.04 -10.09 25.45
N LEU A 236 3.87 -10.08 26.10
CA LEU A 236 3.72 -9.85 27.53
C LEU A 236 3.83 -11.15 28.34
N SER A 237 3.98 -11.03 29.66
CA SER A 237 4.09 -12.18 30.56
C SER A 237 2.79 -12.96 30.75
N LYS A 238 2.91 -14.23 31.15
CA LYS A 238 1.79 -15.21 31.24
C LYS A 238 0.67 -14.81 32.22
N SER A 239 0.94 -13.88 33.15
CA SER A 239 -0.06 -13.36 34.08
C SER A 239 -1.02 -12.37 33.41
N LYS A 240 -0.62 -11.73 32.30
CA LYS A 240 -1.51 -10.91 31.47
C LYS A 240 -2.25 -11.82 30.49
N ARG A 241 -3.52 -11.49 30.24
CA ARG A 241 -4.45 -12.25 29.38
C ARG A 241 -5.15 -11.30 28.41
N THR A 242 -4.41 -10.34 27.89
CA THR A 242 -4.92 -9.24 27.06
C THR A 242 -4.23 -9.18 25.72
N VAL A 243 -4.93 -8.70 24.71
CA VAL A 243 -4.38 -8.35 23.41
C VAL A 243 -4.67 -6.87 23.12
N THR A 244 -3.63 -6.12 22.78
CA THR A 244 -3.69 -4.65 22.66
C THR A 244 -3.25 -4.22 21.27
N LEU A 245 -3.98 -3.29 20.67
CA LEU A 245 -3.72 -2.70 19.36
C LEU A 245 -3.44 -1.20 19.52
N LYS A 246 -2.24 -0.74 19.13
CA LYS A 246 -1.78 0.66 19.29
C LYS A 246 -1.31 1.22 17.95
N PHE A 247 -2.19 1.89 17.20
CA PHE A 247 -1.84 2.54 15.94
C PHE A 247 -1.73 4.06 16.18
N SER A 248 -0.55 4.51 16.61
CA SER A 248 -0.31 5.88 17.09
C SER A 248 -0.63 6.94 16.04
N ASP A 249 -0.31 6.67 14.77
CA ASP A 249 -0.48 7.63 13.66
C ASP A 249 -1.95 7.99 13.38
N ILE A 250 -2.91 7.22 13.90
CA ILE A 250 -4.36 7.52 13.86
C ILE A 250 -4.98 7.74 15.24
N GLY A 251 -4.25 7.47 16.34
CA GLY A 251 -4.75 7.58 17.71
C GLY A 251 -5.63 6.40 18.16
N LEU A 252 -5.47 5.22 17.55
CA LEU A 252 -6.15 3.99 18.02
C LEU A 252 -5.32 3.33 19.13
N ASP A 253 -5.87 3.27 20.34
CA ASP A 253 -5.37 2.44 21.43
C ASP A 253 -6.56 1.65 22.00
N HIS A 254 -6.56 0.34 21.82
CA HIS A 254 -7.64 -0.52 22.29
C HIS A 254 -7.11 -1.86 22.80
N THR A 255 -7.73 -2.38 23.87
CA THR A 255 -7.30 -3.63 24.52
C THR A 255 -8.50 -4.54 24.76
N TRP A 256 -8.40 -5.77 24.26
CA TRP A 256 -9.34 -6.84 24.56
C TRP A 256 -8.78 -7.79 25.62
N SER A 257 -9.67 -8.32 26.44
CA SER A 257 -9.42 -9.49 27.29
C SER A 257 -9.53 -10.75 26.44
N ILE A 258 -8.45 -11.55 26.34
CA ILE A 258 -8.40 -12.75 25.51
C ILE A 258 -9.49 -13.77 25.87
N PRO A 259 -9.77 -14.08 27.17
CA PRO A 259 -10.84 -15.01 27.53
C PRO A 259 -12.25 -14.62 27.05
N ASP A 260 -12.51 -13.31 26.91
CA ASP A 260 -13.86 -12.78 26.69
C ASP A 260 -14.23 -12.67 25.19
N LEU A 261 -13.35 -13.10 24.28
CA LEU A 261 -13.57 -13.08 22.83
C LEU A 261 -14.39 -14.30 22.35
N PRO A 262 -15.03 -14.24 21.16
CA PRO A 262 -15.96 -15.27 20.66
C PRO A 262 -15.24 -16.51 20.10
N TRP A 263 -14.52 -17.22 20.97
CA TRP A 263 -13.75 -18.42 20.60
C TRP A 263 -14.63 -19.62 20.29
N ALA A 264 -15.84 -19.70 20.83
CA ALA A 264 -16.74 -20.83 20.60
C ALA A 264 -17.20 -20.87 19.14
N GLU A 265 -17.51 -19.70 18.59
CA GLU A 265 -17.94 -19.46 17.22
C GLU A 265 -16.79 -19.70 16.23
N PHE A 266 -15.61 -19.11 16.48
CA PHE A 266 -14.43 -19.27 15.62
C PHE A 266 -13.83 -20.69 15.65
N HIS A 267 -14.01 -21.45 16.74
CA HIS A 267 -13.57 -22.84 16.84
C HIS A 267 -14.67 -23.87 16.61
N ALA A 268 -15.89 -23.45 16.22
CA ALA A 268 -16.96 -24.36 15.87
C ALA A 268 -16.58 -25.29 14.70
N GLU A 269 -17.20 -26.47 14.65
CA GLU A 269 -16.94 -27.45 13.61
C GLU A 269 -17.28 -26.89 12.22
N GLY A 270 -16.38 -27.08 11.25
CA GLY A 270 -16.50 -26.50 9.91
C GLY A 270 -16.20 -24.98 9.81
N LYS A 271 -16.19 -24.23 10.91
CA LYS A 271 -15.84 -22.79 10.94
C LYS A 271 -14.35 -22.52 11.07
N ARG A 272 -13.65 -23.35 11.84
CA ARG A 272 -12.22 -23.17 12.13
C ARG A 272 -11.35 -23.33 10.87
N ARG A 273 -10.90 -22.20 10.31
CA ARG A 273 -9.89 -22.15 9.26
C ARG A 273 -8.52 -22.56 9.80
N ARG A 274 -7.82 -23.42 9.07
CA ARG A 274 -6.42 -23.77 9.30
C ARG A 274 -5.52 -22.84 8.50
N TYR A 275 -4.26 -22.69 8.91
CA TYR A 275 -3.32 -21.76 8.26
C TYR A 275 -3.02 -22.07 6.78
N TYR A 276 -3.29 -23.31 6.34
CA TYR A 276 -3.15 -23.78 4.96
C TYR A 276 -4.44 -23.79 4.15
N ASP A 277 -5.60 -23.49 4.77
CA ASP A 277 -6.87 -23.44 4.05
C ASP A 277 -6.88 -22.28 3.05
N LEU A 278 -7.62 -22.46 1.95
CA LEU A 278 -7.84 -21.37 1.00
C LEU A 278 -8.89 -20.40 1.58
N VAL A 279 -8.43 -19.26 2.07
CA VAL A 279 -9.31 -18.20 2.60
C VAL A 279 -9.46 -17.09 1.56
N THR A 280 -10.62 -17.05 0.90
CA THR A 280 -10.95 -16.11 -0.19
C THR A 280 -12.24 -15.33 0.07
N SER A 281 -12.88 -15.55 1.21
CA SER A 281 -14.13 -14.92 1.62
C SER A 281 -14.25 -14.85 3.14
N LEU A 282 -15.04 -13.90 3.64
CA LEU A 282 -15.42 -13.82 5.05
C LEU A 282 -16.58 -14.78 5.36
N ASP A 283 -16.59 -15.34 6.57
CA ASP A 283 -17.77 -16.04 7.09
C ASP A 283 -18.70 -15.03 7.80
N PRO A 284 -19.94 -14.82 7.32
CA PRO A 284 -20.82 -13.79 7.88
C PRO A 284 -21.16 -13.98 9.36
N GLU A 285 -21.23 -15.23 9.84
CA GLU A 285 -21.54 -15.52 11.25
C GLU A 285 -20.37 -15.14 12.16
N LEU A 286 -19.13 -15.38 11.70
CA LEU A 286 -17.92 -14.96 12.41
C LEU A 286 -17.76 -13.43 12.40
N VAL A 287 -18.16 -12.76 11.31
CA VAL A 287 -18.19 -11.29 11.23
C VAL A 287 -19.21 -10.69 12.20
N GLU A 288 -20.39 -11.30 12.35
CA GLU A 288 -21.41 -10.85 13.31
C GLU A 288 -20.99 -11.13 14.77
N ALA A 289 -20.41 -12.30 15.05
CA ALA A 289 -19.95 -12.67 16.40
C ALA A 289 -18.93 -11.68 17.00
N MET A 290 -18.11 -11.02 16.17
CA MET A 290 -17.17 -10.00 16.64
C MET A 290 -17.81 -8.63 16.92
N GLN A 291 -19.00 -8.32 16.40
CA GLN A 291 -19.57 -6.96 16.46
C GLN A 291 -19.65 -6.36 17.88
N PRO A 292 -20.00 -7.12 18.95
CA PRO A 292 -19.96 -6.60 20.32
C PRO A 292 -18.59 -6.07 20.74
N HIS A 293 -17.50 -6.71 20.28
CA HIS A 293 -16.12 -6.38 20.62
C HIS A 293 -15.53 -5.24 19.77
N ILE A 294 -16.18 -4.91 18.64
CA ILE A 294 -15.78 -3.81 17.74
C ILE A 294 -16.58 -2.53 18.03
N LYS A 295 -17.86 -2.65 18.42
CA LYS A 295 -18.73 -1.49 18.70
C LYS A 295 -18.10 -0.52 19.72
N GLY A 296 -17.51 -1.03 20.80
CA GLY A 296 -16.85 -0.24 21.85
C GLY A 296 -15.48 0.35 21.49
N VAL A 297 -14.98 0.16 20.26
CA VAL A 297 -13.70 0.76 19.83
C VAL A 297 -13.90 2.25 19.56
N SER A 298 -13.13 3.09 20.28
CA SER A 298 -13.05 4.55 20.10
C SER A 298 -14.40 5.26 20.09
N GLU A 299 -15.21 5.03 21.13
CA GLU A 299 -16.57 5.60 21.22
C GLU A 299 -16.61 7.12 21.33
N ASP A 300 -15.54 7.69 21.89
CA ASP A 300 -15.25 9.11 22.08
C ASP A 300 -14.78 9.82 20.79
N CYS A 301 -14.34 9.07 19.78
CA CYS A 301 -13.85 9.61 18.53
C CYS A 301 -14.98 10.05 17.58
N LYS A 302 -14.67 11.03 16.73
CA LYS A 302 -15.56 11.48 15.64
C LYS A 302 -15.96 10.30 14.74
N PRO A 303 -17.19 10.25 14.18
CA PRO A 303 -17.68 9.10 13.41
C PRO A 303 -16.76 8.60 12.29
N GLU A 304 -16.10 9.52 11.57
CA GLU A 304 -15.15 9.20 10.50
C GLU A 304 -13.90 8.46 11.02
N MET A 305 -13.29 8.97 12.09
CA MET A 305 -12.13 8.33 12.73
C MET A 305 -12.53 7.03 13.42
N ARG A 306 -13.67 7.01 14.14
CA ARG A 306 -14.23 5.81 14.76
C ARG A 306 -14.44 4.69 13.73
N LYS A 307 -14.92 5.02 12.53
CA LYS A 307 -15.05 4.05 11.43
C LYS A 307 -13.69 3.48 10.98
N ILE A 308 -12.66 4.32 10.84
CA ILE A 308 -11.30 3.85 10.49
C ILE A 308 -10.77 2.91 11.59
N HIS A 309 -10.96 3.28 12.86
CA HIS A 309 -10.53 2.51 14.02
C HIS A 309 -11.27 1.16 14.12
N GLN A 310 -12.58 1.16 13.92
CA GLN A 310 -13.41 -0.04 13.91
C GLN A 310 -13.06 -0.96 12.74
N ASN A 311 -12.78 -0.45 11.54
CA ASN A 311 -12.31 -1.25 10.41
C ASN A 311 -10.95 -1.91 10.70
N ALA A 312 -9.99 -1.16 11.25
CA ALA A 312 -8.68 -1.69 11.66
C ALA A 312 -8.80 -2.76 12.74
N ALA A 313 -9.62 -2.50 13.76
CA ALA A 313 -9.92 -3.43 14.84
C ALA A 313 -10.62 -4.70 14.34
N ALA A 314 -11.58 -4.58 13.42
CA ALA A 314 -12.28 -5.72 12.82
C ALA A 314 -11.33 -6.62 12.02
N ALA A 315 -10.49 -6.02 11.18
CA ALA A 315 -9.46 -6.74 10.43
C ALA A 315 -8.49 -7.47 11.36
N PHE A 316 -7.95 -6.78 12.37
CA PHE A 316 -7.07 -7.40 13.37
C PHE A 316 -7.77 -8.55 14.11
N LEU A 317 -8.97 -8.32 14.63
CA LEU A 317 -9.67 -9.28 15.49
C LEU A 317 -10.07 -10.55 14.74
N TYR A 318 -10.53 -10.44 13.49
CA TYR A 318 -10.85 -11.60 12.65
C TYR A 318 -9.62 -12.47 12.40
N LEU A 319 -8.47 -11.84 12.07
CA LEU A 319 -7.22 -12.55 11.84
C LEU A 319 -6.70 -13.19 13.14
N PHE A 320 -6.75 -12.46 14.26
CA PHE A 320 -6.32 -12.97 15.58
C PHE A 320 -7.17 -14.15 16.05
N LEU A 321 -8.49 -14.12 15.86
CA LEU A 321 -9.39 -15.22 16.23
C LEU A 321 -9.28 -16.41 15.27
N SER A 322 -8.98 -16.17 13.99
CA SER A 322 -8.81 -17.25 13.00
C SER A 322 -7.48 -17.99 13.13
N LEU A 323 -6.40 -17.27 13.45
CA LEU A 323 -5.03 -17.81 13.52
C LEU A 323 -4.57 -18.15 14.95
N GLY A 324 -5.20 -17.54 15.96
CA GLY A 324 -4.85 -17.67 17.36
C GLY A 324 -5.59 -18.77 18.11
N SER A 325 -5.62 -18.64 19.44
CA SER A 325 -6.34 -19.51 20.35
C SER A 325 -6.57 -18.80 21.69
N GLN A 326 -7.42 -19.35 22.56
CA GLN A 326 -7.48 -18.91 23.96
C GLN A 326 -6.11 -18.97 24.65
N SER A 327 -5.24 -19.92 24.28
CA SER A 327 -3.88 -20.08 24.78
C SER A 327 -2.86 -19.10 24.16
N SER A 328 -3.26 -18.23 23.23
CA SER A 328 -2.36 -17.20 22.67
C SER A 328 -1.73 -16.36 23.80
N PRO A 329 -0.44 -16.00 23.69
CA PRO A 329 0.21 -15.14 24.65
C PRO A 329 -0.41 -13.74 24.60
N ALA A 330 -0.41 -13.05 25.74
CA ALA A 330 -0.76 -11.64 25.77
C ALA A 330 0.29 -10.84 24.97
N CYS A 331 -0.15 -9.89 24.15
CA CYS A 331 0.74 -9.18 23.23
C CYS A 331 0.21 -7.77 22.91
N ILE A 332 1.13 -6.84 22.72
CA ILE A 332 0.87 -5.48 22.22
C ILE A 332 1.35 -5.43 20.77
N TYR A 333 0.45 -5.06 19.88
CA TYR A 333 0.68 -4.86 18.45
C TYR A 333 0.69 -3.36 18.18
N SER A 334 1.89 -2.77 18.08
CA SER A 334 2.10 -1.35 17.88
C SER A 334 2.46 -1.06 16.44
N LEU A 335 1.76 -0.11 15.81
CA LEU A 335 1.93 0.23 14.39
C LEU A 335 2.39 1.69 14.22
N ARG A 336 3.41 1.87 13.37
CA ARG A 336 3.84 3.16 12.80
C ARG A 336 4.00 3.01 11.29
N SER A 337 3.74 4.06 10.50
CA SER A 337 3.80 3.99 9.03
C SER A 337 4.41 5.23 8.41
N THR A 338 5.36 5.02 7.48
CA THR A 338 5.89 6.09 6.63
C THR A 338 5.01 6.34 5.40
N ILE A 339 4.06 5.44 5.11
CA ILE A 339 3.05 5.62 4.05
C ILE A 339 2.09 6.78 4.40
N PRO A 340 1.89 7.77 3.50
CA PRO A 340 0.90 8.82 3.69
C PRO A 340 -0.53 8.28 3.84
N ILE A 341 -1.19 8.65 4.94
CA ILE A 341 -2.57 8.26 5.25
C ILE A 341 -3.53 8.73 4.14
N ALA A 342 -4.46 7.85 3.75
CA ALA A 342 -5.53 8.10 2.77
C ALA A 342 -5.08 8.52 1.34
N ALA A 343 -3.78 8.46 1.02
CA ALA A 343 -3.25 8.85 -0.29
C ALA A 343 -3.56 7.86 -1.44
N GLY A 344 -4.14 6.69 -1.15
CA GLY A 344 -4.42 5.64 -2.14
C GLY A 344 -3.26 4.67 -2.39
N LEU A 345 -2.28 4.64 -1.49
CA LEU A 345 -0.99 3.94 -1.63
C LEU A 345 -0.98 2.56 -0.97
N GLY A 346 -2.15 1.91 -0.82
CA GLY A 346 -2.26 0.56 -0.24
C GLY A 346 -1.93 0.46 1.26
N SER A 347 -2.08 1.54 2.04
CA SER A 347 -1.72 1.52 3.47
C SER A 347 -2.48 0.48 4.29
N SER A 348 -3.76 0.25 4.01
CA SER A 348 -4.55 -0.80 4.68
C SER A 348 -4.07 -2.21 4.34
N ALA A 349 -3.65 -2.44 3.09
CA ALA A 349 -3.10 -3.69 2.63
C ALA A 349 -1.73 -3.96 3.28
N SER A 350 -0.85 -2.97 3.31
CA SER A 350 0.43 -3.00 4.05
C SER A 350 0.22 -3.38 5.53
N VAL A 351 -0.75 -2.76 6.22
CA VAL A 351 -1.11 -3.10 7.60
C VAL A 351 -1.66 -4.53 7.71
N SER A 352 -2.54 -4.95 6.81
CA SER A 352 -3.11 -6.30 6.78
C SER A 352 -2.04 -7.38 6.54
N VAL A 353 -1.03 -7.09 5.71
CA VAL A 353 0.16 -7.93 5.49
C VAL A 353 1.00 -8.03 6.77
N CYS A 354 1.28 -6.92 7.45
CA CYS A 354 2.04 -6.93 8.71
C CYS A 354 1.32 -7.74 9.80
N ILE A 355 0.01 -7.52 10.01
CA ILE A 355 -0.80 -8.25 10.99
C ILE A 355 -0.82 -9.75 10.65
N SER A 356 -1.12 -10.11 9.41
CA SER A 356 -1.19 -11.51 8.97
C SER A 356 0.12 -12.24 9.21
N THR A 357 1.24 -11.63 8.83
CA THR A 357 2.59 -12.19 8.98
C THR A 357 2.96 -12.35 10.45
N ALA A 358 2.70 -11.35 11.29
CA ALA A 358 2.99 -11.42 12.73
C ALA A 358 2.22 -12.57 13.41
N LEU A 359 0.92 -12.67 13.15
CA LEU A 359 0.07 -13.71 13.71
C LEU A 359 0.47 -15.11 13.21
N LEU A 360 0.78 -15.24 11.92
CA LEU A 360 1.24 -16.49 11.32
C LEU A 360 2.62 -16.94 11.87
N LEU A 361 3.53 -16.01 12.16
CA LEU A 361 4.80 -16.32 12.83
C LEU A 361 4.56 -16.78 14.28
N GLN A 362 3.70 -16.08 15.03
CA GLN A 362 3.38 -16.42 16.42
C GLN A 362 2.68 -17.77 16.57
N CYS A 363 1.78 -18.14 15.65
CA CYS A 363 1.17 -19.47 15.63
C CYS A 363 2.05 -20.54 14.95
N ARG A 364 3.29 -20.18 14.55
CA ARG A 364 4.29 -21.06 13.90
C ARG A 364 3.82 -21.66 12.57
N ALA A 365 2.93 -20.96 11.88
CA ALA A 365 2.44 -21.29 10.55
C ALA A 365 3.33 -20.76 9.41
N LEU A 366 4.36 -19.96 9.71
CA LEU A 366 5.40 -19.53 8.77
C LEU A 366 6.78 -19.94 9.29
N ALA A 367 7.65 -20.37 8.37
CA ALA A 367 9.09 -20.25 8.59
C ALA A 367 9.49 -18.80 8.31
N GLY A 368 10.24 -18.19 9.24
CA GLY A 368 10.83 -16.88 9.01
C GLY A 368 11.83 -16.91 7.84
N PRO A 369 12.05 -15.77 7.16
CA PRO A 369 12.94 -15.72 6.01
C PRO A 369 14.39 -16.00 6.45
N HIS A 370 15.10 -16.85 5.70
CA HIS A 370 16.50 -17.18 5.94
C HIS A 370 17.29 -17.34 4.62
N PRO A 371 18.64 -17.16 4.62
CA PRO A 371 19.43 -17.15 3.39
C PRO A 371 19.34 -18.43 2.57
N ASP A 372 19.32 -19.60 3.23
CA ASP A 372 19.26 -20.91 2.57
C ASP A 372 17.84 -21.35 2.16
N GLN A 373 16.84 -20.45 2.19
CA GLN A 373 15.45 -20.83 1.95
C GLN A 373 15.22 -21.12 0.47
N MET A 374 14.60 -22.27 0.18
CA MET A 374 14.31 -22.64 -1.21
C MET A 374 13.28 -21.67 -1.81
N SER A 375 13.54 -21.19 -3.04
CA SER A 375 12.64 -20.32 -3.81
C SER A 375 11.16 -20.73 -3.72
N LYS A 376 10.86 -22.00 -4.00
CA LYS A 376 9.49 -22.54 -3.92
C LYS A 376 8.88 -22.40 -2.52
N GLU A 377 9.66 -22.64 -1.47
CA GLU A 377 9.18 -22.49 -0.10
C GLU A 377 8.89 -21.03 0.22
N ALA A 378 9.79 -20.10 -0.12
CA ALA A 378 9.58 -18.67 0.06
C ALA A 378 8.31 -18.18 -0.67
N ALA A 379 8.04 -18.67 -1.89
CA ALA A 379 6.80 -18.39 -2.60
C ALA A 379 5.54 -18.95 -1.88
N GLU A 380 5.62 -20.15 -1.31
CA GLU A 380 4.53 -20.74 -0.52
C GLU A 380 4.29 -20.00 0.82
N GLN A 381 5.35 -19.45 1.45
CA GLN A 381 5.22 -18.58 2.64
C GLN A 381 4.54 -17.25 2.26
N LEU A 382 4.99 -16.58 1.19
CA LEU A 382 4.40 -15.33 0.69
C LEU A 382 2.94 -15.49 0.28
N GLU A 383 2.59 -16.55 -0.46
CA GLU A 383 1.21 -16.81 -0.86
C GLU A 383 0.29 -17.04 0.36
N ARG A 384 0.81 -17.65 1.45
CA ARG A 384 0.06 -17.78 2.71
C ARG A 384 -0.20 -16.43 3.36
N ILE A 385 0.81 -15.56 3.43
CA ILE A 385 0.67 -14.19 3.93
C ILE A 385 -0.36 -13.42 3.09
N ASN A 386 -0.27 -13.51 1.77
CA ASN A 386 -1.11 -12.78 0.82
C ASN A 386 -2.60 -13.12 1.00
N ARG A 387 -2.94 -14.41 1.18
CA ARG A 387 -4.32 -14.87 1.42
C ARG A 387 -4.91 -14.29 2.70
N TRP A 388 -4.18 -14.32 3.81
CA TRP A 388 -4.67 -13.76 5.07
C TRP A 388 -4.75 -12.22 5.02
N ALA A 389 -3.81 -11.56 4.34
CA ALA A 389 -3.87 -10.12 4.11
C ALA A 389 -5.08 -9.70 3.26
N PHE A 390 -5.44 -10.48 2.24
CA PHE A 390 -6.65 -10.28 1.43
C PHE A 390 -7.93 -10.37 2.28
N VAL A 391 -7.97 -11.25 3.28
CA VAL A 391 -9.09 -11.37 4.23
C VAL A 391 -9.20 -10.16 5.16
N GLY A 392 -8.07 -9.58 5.57
CA GLY A 392 -8.05 -8.28 6.26
C GLY A 392 -8.63 -7.16 5.38
N GLU A 393 -8.20 -7.08 4.12
CA GLU A 393 -8.72 -6.09 3.16
C GLU A 393 -10.21 -6.27 2.83
N LEU A 394 -10.74 -7.51 2.86
CA LEU A 394 -12.18 -7.78 2.72
C LEU A 394 -13.00 -7.13 3.84
N LEU A 395 -12.49 -7.08 5.08
CA LEU A 395 -13.16 -6.42 6.20
C LEU A 395 -13.13 -4.89 6.10
N ILE A 396 -12.07 -4.34 5.50
CA ILE A 396 -11.86 -2.88 5.40
C ILE A 396 -12.62 -2.29 4.20
N HIS A 397 -12.59 -2.96 3.04
CA HIS A 397 -13.09 -2.45 1.76
C HIS A 397 -14.27 -3.23 1.16
N GLY A 398 -14.62 -4.40 1.71
CA GLY A 398 -15.73 -5.25 1.25
C GLY A 398 -15.47 -6.04 -0.05
N ASN A 399 -14.91 -5.40 -1.07
CA ASN A 399 -14.59 -6.04 -2.37
C ASN A 399 -13.24 -5.52 -2.95
N PRO A 400 -12.11 -5.80 -2.29
CA PRO A 400 -10.78 -5.43 -2.78
C PRO A 400 -10.40 -6.21 -4.04
N SER A 401 -9.52 -5.64 -4.87
CA SER A 401 -9.06 -6.29 -6.11
C SER A 401 -8.02 -7.40 -5.91
N GLY A 402 -7.42 -7.48 -4.73
CA GLY A 402 -6.27 -8.35 -4.43
C GLY A 402 -4.90 -7.76 -4.81
N VAL A 403 -4.86 -6.68 -5.59
CA VAL A 403 -3.59 -6.09 -6.08
C VAL A 403 -2.76 -5.53 -4.92
N ASP A 404 -3.38 -4.72 -4.06
CA ASP A 404 -2.67 -3.96 -3.04
C ASP A 404 -1.96 -4.88 -2.04
N ASN A 405 -2.65 -5.91 -1.54
CA ASN A 405 -2.05 -6.93 -0.66
C ASN A 405 -1.03 -7.81 -1.38
N THR A 406 -1.22 -8.12 -2.67
CA THR A 406 -0.25 -8.92 -3.43
C THR A 406 1.06 -8.17 -3.63
N VAL A 407 1.00 -6.87 -3.95
CA VAL A 407 2.18 -5.99 -4.05
C VAL A 407 2.84 -5.79 -2.68
N SER A 408 2.07 -5.47 -1.63
CA SER A 408 2.62 -5.32 -0.28
C SER A 408 3.22 -6.61 0.28
N THR A 409 2.79 -7.77 -0.19
CA THR A 409 3.36 -9.07 0.20
C THR A 409 4.62 -9.41 -0.59
N ASN A 410 4.57 -9.35 -1.92
CA ASN A 410 5.65 -9.83 -2.80
C ASN A 410 6.75 -8.79 -3.10
N GLY A 411 6.47 -7.49 -2.91
CA GLY A 411 7.39 -6.43 -3.31
C GLY A 411 7.41 -6.21 -4.82
N HIS A 412 8.50 -5.60 -5.30
CA HIS A 412 8.83 -5.44 -6.72
C HIS A 412 7.65 -4.87 -7.52
N ALA A 413 7.21 -5.56 -8.57
CA ALA A 413 5.99 -5.22 -9.28
C ALA A 413 5.09 -6.43 -9.57
N VAL A 414 3.85 -6.13 -9.90
CA VAL A 414 2.80 -7.09 -10.24
C VAL A 414 2.08 -6.61 -11.50
N LEU A 415 2.07 -7.46 -12.54
CA LEU A 415 1.17 -7.32 -13.67
C LEU A 415 -0.19 -7.91 -13.29
N PHE A 416 -1.25 -7.12 -13.43
CA PHE A 416 -2.63 -7.50 -13.12
C PHE A 416 -3.53 -7.27 -14.34
N GLN A 417 -4.44 -8.21 -14.63
CA GLN A 417 -5.49 -8.00 -15.64
C GLN A 417 -6.78 -8.75 -15.24
N ARG A 418 -7.93 -8.07 -15.28
CA ARG A 418 -9.25 -8.67 -14.99
C ARG A 418 -10.23 -8.45 -16.14
N LYS A 419 -10.28 -9.39 -17.09
CA LYS A 419 -11.19 -9.35 -18.25
C LYS A 419 -12.64 -9.75 -17.91
N ASP A 420 -12.81 -10.57 -16.87
CA ASP A 420 -14.09 -11.14 -16.46
C ASP A 420 -14.20 -11.03 -14.94
N TYR A 421 -15.25 -10.36 -14.46
CA TYR A 421 -15.44 -10.17 -13.02
C TYR A 421 -15.97 -11.43 -12.31
N ALA A 422 -16.53 -12.39 -13.03
CA ALA A 422 -16.94 -13.69 -12.48
C ALA A 422 -15.77 -14.66 -12.28
N LYS A 423 -14.57 -14.33 -12.78
CA LYS A 423 -13.35 -15.15 -12.66
C LYS A 423 -12.29 -14.45 -11.79
N PRO A 424 -11.35 -15.23 -11.21
CA PRO A 424 -10.14 -14.67 -10.63
C PRO A 424 -9.39 -13.81 -11.66
N PRO A 425 -8.75 -12.70 -11.23
CA PRO A 425 -7.90 -11.91 -12.10
C PRO A 425 -6.64 -12.71 -12.50
N PHE A 426 -6.07 -12.36 -13.65
CA PHE A 426 -4.69 -12.74 -13.98
C PHE A 426 -3.74 -11.88 -13.16
N VAL A 427 -2.76 -12.52 -12.52
CA VAL A 427 -1.75 -11.89 -11.65
C VAL A 427 -0.41 -12.55 -11.95
N SER A 428 0.62 -11.74 -12.24
CA SER A 428 2.00 -12.20 -12.41
C SER A 428 2.94 -11.30 -11.61
N VAL A 429 3.79 -11.89 -10.77
CA VAL A 429 4.80 -11.18 -9.98
C VAL A 429 6.05 -10.99 -10.82
N LEU A 430 6.47 -9.74 -11.00
CA LEU A 430 7.62 -9.33 -11.78
C LEU A 430 8.82 -9.19 -10.82
N ARG A 431 9.47 -10.32 -10.51
CA ARG A 431 10.54 -10.39 -9.49
C ARG A 431 11.80 -9.61 -9.85
N GLU A 432 12.10 -9.51 -11.15
CA GLU A 432 13.27 -8.78 -11.66
C GLU A 432 12.95 -7.29 -11.97
N PHE A 433 11.81 -6.77 -11.48
CA PHE A 433 11.52 -5.35 -11.58
C PHE A 433 12.57 -4.55 -10.79
N PRO A 434 13.26 -3.59 -11.42
CA PRO A 434 14.40 -2.91 -10.80
C PRO A 434 13.98 -1.95 -9.69
N GLU A 435 14.86 -1.74 -8.73
CA GLU A 435 14.71 -0.67 -7.74
C GLU A 435 15.07 0.69 -8.35
N LEU A 436 14.09 1.59 -8.44
CA LEU A 436 14.23 2.89 -9.13
C LEU A 436 13.97 4.07 -8.18
N PRO A 437 14.86 5.09 -8.11
CA PRO A 437 14.64 6.27 -7.29
C PRO A 437 13.37 7.04 -7.70
N LEU A 438 12.52 7.33 -6.72
CA LEU A 438 11.18 7.89 -6.93
C LEU A 438 10.91 9.07 -6.00
N LEU A 439 10.30 10.14 -6.53
CA LEU A 439 9.56 11.09 -5.69
C LEU A 439 8.08 10.74 -5.76
N LEU A 440 7.47 10.54 -4.60
CA LEU A 440 6.01 10.55 -4.44
C LEU A 440 5.62 11.94 -3.97
N ILE A 441 4.68 12.59 -4.65
CA ILE A 441 4.32 13.99 -4.38
C ILE A 441 2.81 14.09 -4.20
N ASP A 442 2.38 14.36 -2.97
CA ASP A 442 0.99 14.70 -2.64
C ASP A 442 0.72 16.16 -3.02
N THR A 443 -0.24 16.36 -3.93
CA THR A 443 -0.67 17.69 -4.38
C THR A 443 -1.44 18.48 -3.31
N ARG A 444 -1.78 17.85 -2.18
CA ARG A 444 -2.64 18.38 -1.12
C ARG A 444 -4.05 18.75 -1.61
N GLN A 445 -4.43 18.23 -2.78
CA GLN A 445 -5.75 18.38 -3.37
C GLN A 445 -6.64 17.20 -2.97
N ALA A 446 -7.71 17.48 -2.24
CA ALA A 446 -8.75 16.50 -1.96
C ALA A 446 -9.42 16.01 -3.26
N LYS A 447 -9.67 14.70 -3.34
CA LYS A 447 -10.27 14.02 -4.49
C LYS A 447 -11.29 12.96 -4.04
N SER A 448 -12.23 12.60 -4.92
CA SER A 448 -13.10 11.43 -4.73
C SER A 448 -12.81 10.40 -5.80
N THR A 449 -12.29 9.23 -5.41
CA THR A 449 -12.03 8.12 -6.33
C THR A 449 -13.31 7.68 -7.05
N ALA A 450 -14.45 7.69 -6.37
CA ALA A 450 -15.74 7.36 -6.98
C ALA A 450 -16.18 8.38 -8.04
N ALA A 451 -15.90 9.67 -7.82
CA ALA A 451 -16.23 10.72 -8.80
C ALA A 451 -15.37 10.62 -10.06
N GLU A 452 -14.06 10.36 -9.92
CA GLU A 452 -13.16 10.19 -11.07
C GLU A 452 -13.48 8.93 -11.87
N VAL A 453 -13.78 7.80 -11.22
CA VAL A 453 -14.24 6.58 -11.91
C VAL A 453 -15.59 6.81 -12.61
N ALA A 454 -16.54 7.52 -11.98
CA ALA A 454 -17.81 7.87 -12.60
C ALA A 454 -17.63 8.81 -13.80
N LYS A 455 -16.67 9.74 -13.76
CA LYS A 455 -16.32 10.64 -14.87
C LYS A 455 -15.84 9.83 -16.09
N VAL A 456 -14.91 8.90 -15.90
CA VAL A 456 -14.43 8.01 -16.98
C VAL A 456 -15.55 7.09 -17.48
N GLY A 457 -16.38 6.54 -16.59
CA GLY A 457 -17.54 5.74 -16.95
C GLY A 457 -18.54 6.50 -17.83
N ASN A 458 -18.86 7.75 -17.48
CA ASN A 458 -19.74 8.62 -18.27
C ASN A 458 -19.12 8.98 -19.62
N LEU A 459 -17.82 9.29 -19.67
CA LEU A 459 -17.10 9.56 -20.91
C LEU A 459 -17.13 8.32 -21.84
N THR A 460 -16.91 7.13 -21.27
CA THR A 460 -16.95 5.85 -21.98
C THR A 460 -18.35 5.52 -22.51
N ALA A 461 -19.40 5.81 -21.74
CA ALA A 461 -20.78 5.64 -22.18
C ALA A 461 -21.17 6.61 -23.31
N THR A 462 -20.56 7.81 -23.35
CA THR A 462 -20.88 8.86 -24.34
C THR A 462 -20.06 8.71 -25.62
N HIS A 463 -18.80 8.31 -25.53
CA HIS A 463 -17.85 8.21 -26.65
C HIS A 463 -17.06 6.88 -26.64
N PRO A 464 -17.75 5.73 -26.74
CA PRO A 464 -17.15 4.42 -26.47
C PRO A 464 -15.95 4.09 -27.36
N GLU A 465 -16.00 4.39 -28.66
CA GLU A 465 -14.89 4.16 -29.60
C GLU A 465 -13.64 4.98 -29.24
N VAL A 466 -13.83 6.28 -28.96
CA VAL A 466 -12.75 7.19 -28.58
C VAL A 466 -12.08 6.75 -27.29
N THR A 467 -12.86 6.43 -26.25
CA THR A 467 -12.32 5.90 -24.99
C THR A 467 -11.70 4.52 -25.16
N GLY A 468 -12.25 3.68 -26.04
CA GLY A 468 -11.73 2.36 -26.38
C GLY A 468 -10.30 2.45 -26.89
N HIS A 469 -10.05 3.33 -27.87
CA HIS A 469 -8.70 3.59 -28.39
C HIS A 469 -7.73 4.15 -27.32
N ILE A 470 -8.21 4.99 -26.40
CA ILE A 470 -7.39 5.45 -25.26
C ILE A 470 -7.03 4.27 -24.34
N PHE A 471 -7.98 3.39 -24.02
CA PHE A 471 -7.71 2.20 -23.21
C PHE A 471 -6.80 1.20 -23.93
N ASP A 472 -6.92 1.04 -25.25
CA ASP A 472 -6.01 0.23 -26.07
C ASP A 472 -4.58 0.79 -26.04
N ALA A 473 -4.42 2.12 -26.13
CA ALA A 473 -3.12 2.78 -26.02
C ALA A 473 -2.51 2.62 -24.61
N ILE A 474 -3.31 2.72 -23.54
CA ILE A 474 -2.84 2.47 -22.17
C ILE A 474 -2.45 0.99 -21.96
N ASP A 475 -3.20 0.03 -22.53
CA ASP A 475 -2.85 -1.40 -22.50
C ASP A 475 -1.55 -1.66 -23.27
N SER A 476 -1.37 -1.02 -24.43
CA SER A 476 -0.13 -1.10 -25.23
C SER A 476 1.07 -0.56 -24.45
N ILE A 477 0.95 0.62 -23.83
CA ILE A 477 1.98 1.17 -22.93
C ILE A 477 2.31 0.21 -21.79
N THR A 478 1.29 -0.38 -21.17
CA THR A 478 1.48 -1.32 -20.06
C THR A 478 2.20 -2.60 -20.51
N ARG A 479 1.95 -3.07 -21.74
CA ARG A 479 2.66 -4.22 -22.34
C ARG A 479 4.08 -3.86 -22.72
N SER A 480 4.33 -2.72 -23.35
CA SER A 480 5.68 -2.25 -23.62
C SER A 480 6.49 -2.07 -22.33
N ALA A 481 5.89 -1.54 -21.26
CA ALA A 481 6.53 -1.45 -19.95
C ALA A 481 6.84 -2.83 -19.36
N HIS A 482 5.90 -3.79 -19.48
CA HIS A 482 6.13 -5.19 -19.09
C HIS A 482 7.34 -5.78 -19.83
N ASP A 483 7.38 -5.66 -21.16
CA ASP A 483 8.44 -6.25 -21.99
C ASP A 483 9.82 -5.63 -21.69
N ILE A 484 9.86 -4.34 -21.28
CA ILE A 484 11.07 -3.69 -20.79
C ILE A 484 11.52 -4.29 -19.45
N VAL A 485 10.62 -4.44 -18.47
CA VAL A 485 10.98 -4.94 -17.12
C VAL A 485 11.21 -6.45 -17.06
N THR A 486 10.82 -7.20 -18.09
CA THR A 486 11.18 -8.61 -18.29
C THR A 486 12.31 -8.82 -19.31
N SER A 487 12.99 -7.74 -19.72
CA SER A 487 14.20 -7.85 -20.56
C SER A 487 15.42 -8.23 -19.72
N SER A 488 16.56 -8.55 -20.35
CA SER A 488 17.76 -9.04 -19.67
C SER A 488 18.50 -8.00 -18.81
N ASP A 489 18.19 -6.71 -18.97
CA ASP A 489 18.76 -5.62 -18.19
C ASP A 489 17.71 -4.50 -17.98
N PRO A 490 16.72 -4.73 -17.12
CA PRO A 490 15.62 -3.80 -16.92
C PRO A 490 16.03 -2.55 -16.12
N GLY A 491 17.18 -2.59 -15.44
CA GLY A 491 17.77 -1.48 -14.70
C GLY A 491 18.70 -0.57 -15.53
N SER A 492 19.02 -0.94 -16.77
CA SER A 492 19.86 -0.14 -17.67
C SER A 492 19.32 1.27 -17.89
N LEU A 493 20.23 2.22 -18.15
CA LEU A 493 19.89 3.62 -18.46
C LEU A 493 18.87 3.72 -19.61
N ASP A 494 18.99 2.90 -20.65
CA ASP A 494 18.04 2.84 -21.76
C ASP A 494 16.67 2.30 -21.32
N ALA A 495 16.63 1.18 -20.58
CA ALA A 495 15.37 0.63 -20.06
C ALA A 495 14.62 1.64 -19.17
N VAL A 496 15.31 2.30 -18.24
CA VAL A 496 14.74 3.33 -17.35
C VAL A 496 14.27 4.55 -18.15
N THR A 497 15.01 4.97 -19.18
CA THR A 497 14.61 6.06 -20.08
C THR A 497 13.32 5.73 -20.81
N ARG A 498 13.23 4.55 -21.44
CA ARG A 498 12.01 4.09 -22.13
C ARG A 498 10.81 3.99 -21.17
N LEU A 499 11.01 3.53 -19.93
CA LEU A 499 9.96 3.51 -18.90
C LEU A 499 9.49 4.94 -18.54
N GLY A 500 10.42 5.88 -18.43
CA GLY A 500 10.13 7.30 -18.23
C GLY A 500 9.30 7.92 -19.37
N ASP A 501 9.65 7.62 -20.61
CA ASP A 501 8.91 8.13 -21.77
C ASP A 501 7.50 7.54 -21.84
N LEU A 502 7.34 6.23 -21.58
CA LEU A 502 6.04 5.59 -21.42
C LEU A 502 5.22 6.21 -20.28
N MET A 503 5.86 6.64 -19.19
CA MET A 503 5.23 7.33 -18.06
C MET A 503 4.67 8.70 -18.49
N HIS A 504 5.42 9.46 -19.29
CA HIS A 504 4.98 10.74 -19.86
C HIS A 504 3.78 10.57 -20.80
N VAL A 505 3.82 9.58 -21.72
CA VAL A 505 2.72 9.31 -22.65
C VAL A 505 1.46 8.85 -21.92
N ASN A 506 1.58 7.94 -20.94
CA ASN A 506 0.45 7.47 -20.13
C ASN A 506 -0.25 8.65 -19.42
N HIS A 507 0.50 9.61 -18.88
CA HIS A 507 -0.10 10.78 -18.25
C HIS A 507 -0.92 11.64 -19.23
N GLY A 508 -0.46 11.81 -20.47
CA GLY A 508 -1.21 12.50 -21.53
C GLY A 508 -2.55 11.81 -21.86
N LEU A 509 -2.56 10.48 -21.91
CA LEU A 509 -3.78 9.69 -22.10
C LEU A 509 -4.73 9.82 -20.89
N LEU A 510 -4.21 9.79 -19.67
CA LEU A 510 -5.01 9.98 -18.44
C LEU A 510 -5.58 11.41 -18.35
N SER A 511 -4.84 12.42 -18.78
CA SER A 511 -5.35 13.79 -18.90
C SER A 511 -6.47 13.89 -19.95
N SER A 512 -6.34 13.14 -21.06
CA SER A 512 -7.37 13.01 -22.11
C SER A 512 -8.66 12.31 -21.64
N LEU A 513 -8.58 11.40 -20.65
CA LEU A 513 -9.75 10.83 -19.97
C LEU A 513 -10.42 11.80 -18.97
N GLY A 514 -9.90 13.01 -18.81
CA GLY A 514 -10.46 14.04 -17.91
C GLY A 514 -10.16 13.83 -16.43
N VAL A 515 -9.25 12.91 -16.08
CA VAL A 515 -8.88 12.58 -14.68
C VAL A 515 -7.63 13.29 -14.18
N SER A 516 -7.05 14.22 -14.94
CA SER A 516 -6.02 15.12 -14.41
C SER A 516 -6.64 16.29 -13.62
N HIS A 517 -5.80 17.18 -13.10
CA HIS A 517 -6.20 18.36 -12.32
C HIS A 517 -5.17 19.48 -12.49
N PRO A 518 -5.51 20.78 -12.45
CA PRO A 518 -4.54 21.87 -12.59
C PRO A 518 -3.33 21.79 -11.65
N ARG A 519 -3.48 21.29 -10.41
CA ARG A 519 -2.33 21.03 -9.52
C ARG A 519 -1.44 19.86 -9.95
N LEU A 520 -1.98 18.84 -10.63
CA LEU A 520 -1.20 17.75 -11.21
C LEU A 520 -0.42 18.22 -12.46
N GLU A 521 -1.07 18.98 -13.35
CA GLU A 521 -0.39 19.56 -14.52
C GLU A 521 0.65 20.60 -14.11
N ARG A 522 0.39 21.41 -13.07
CA ARG A 522 1.40 22.32 -12.49
C ARG A 522 2.60 21.57 -11.95
N LEU A 523 2.38 20.47 -11.23
CA LEU A 523 3.45 19.63 -10.72
C LEU A 523 4.29 19.04 -11.86
N ARG A 524 3.65 18.47 -12.88
CA ARG A 524 4.33 17.98 -14.08
C ARG A 524 5.16 19.07 -14.74
N TYR A 525 4.60 20.27 -14.93
CA TYR A 525 5.33 21.42 -15.47
C TYR A 525 6.60 21.74 -14.65
N LEU A 526 6.52 21.77 -13.32
CA LEU A 526 7.69 22.02 -12.46
C LEU A 526 8.77 20.94 -12.65
N VAL A 527 8.38 19.67 -12.70
CA VAL A 527 9.33 18.57 -12.92
C VAL A 527 9.94 18.63 -14.32
N ASP A 528 9.13 18.78 -15.36
CA ASP A 528 9.58 18.86 -16.76
C ASP A 528 10.54 20.05 -16.96
N GLN A 529 10.26 21.22 -16.35
CA GLN A 529 11.17 22.38 -16.35
C GLN A 529 12.49 22.14 -15.61
N SER A 530 12.46 21.42 -14.47
CA SER A 530 13.67 21.06 -13.74
C SER A 530 14.50 19.96 -14.41
N GLY A 531 13.90 19.23 -15.34
CA GLY A 531 14.52 18.13 -16.08
C GLY A 531 14.79 16.85 -15.27
N VAL A 532 14.53 16.81 -13.97
CA VAL A 532 15.01 15.75 -13.04
C VAL A 532 14.41 14.37 -13.24
N GLY A 533 13.31 14.24 -13.96
CA GLY A 533 12.54 13.00 -14.02
C GLY A 533 11.34 13.09 -14.95
N TRP A 534 10.55 12.02 -14.97
CA TRP A 534 9.26 11.94 -15.67
C TRP A 534 8.15 11.79 -14.64
N THR A 535 7.03 12.52 -14.82
CA THR A 535 5.95 12.59 -13.81
C THR A 535 4.60 12.17 -14.37
N LYS A 536 3.85 11.40 -13.58
CA LYS A 536 2.44 11.12 -13.82
C LYS A 536 1.62 11.12 -12.53
N LEU A 537 0.32 11.40 -12.64
CA LEU A 537 -0.64 11.07 -11.58
C LEU A 537 -0.62 9.56 -11.25
N THR A 538 -1.00 9.18 -10.04
CA THR A 538 -1.19 7.77 -9.65
C THR A 538 -2.57 7.53 -9.06
N GLY A 539 -3.11 6.33 -9.32
CA GLY A 539 -4.45 5.94 -8.89
C GLY A 539 -5.55 6.72 -9.63
N ALA A 540 -6.49 7.30 -8.88
CA ALA A 540 -7.74 7.82 -9.45
C ALA A 540 -7.60 9.14 -10.24
N GLY A 541 -6.56 9.94 -10.00
CA GLY A 541 -6.48 11.31 -10.54
C GLY A 541 -7.35 12.31 -9.78
N GLY A 542 -7.64 13.48 -10.37
CA GLY A 542 -8.41 14.58 -9.78
C GLY A 542 -7.70 15.36 -8.67
N GLY A 543 -6.45 15.02 -8.37
CA GLY A 543 -5.71 15.49 -7.19
C GLY A 543 -4.92 14.33 -6.57
N GLY A 544 -4.80 14.31 -5.23
CA GLY A 544 -4.05 13.27 -4.53
C GLY A 544 -2.56 13.26 -4.90
N CYS A 545 -1.98 12.07 -5.10
CA CYS A 545 -0.56 11.91 -5.38
C CYS A 545 -0.24 11.77 -6.87
N ALA A 546 0.96 12.25 -7.22
CA ALA A 546 1.70 11.88 -8.41
C ALA A 546 2.98 11.12 -8.03
N ILE A 547 3.52 10.40 -9.00
CA ILE A 547 4.85 9.78 -8.93
C ILE A 547 5.76 10.42 -9.98
N THR A 548 7.01 10.66 -9.59
CA THR A 548 8.08 11.15 -10.44
C THR A 548 9.21 10.13 -10.42
N LEU A 549 9.42 9.44 -11.54
CA LEU A 549 10.60 8.61 -11.75
C LEU A 549 11.79 9.52 -12.00
N LEU A 550 12.80 9.47 -11.13
CA LEU A 550 14.01 10.27 -11.29
C LEU A 550 14.86 9.70 -12.43
N LYS A 551 15.44 10.59 -13.23
CA LYS A 551 16.45 10.19 -14.22
C LYS A 551 17.68 9.65 -13.49
N PRO A 552 18.28 8.55 -13.96
CA PRO A 552 19.59 8.15 -13.49
C PRO A 552 20.57 9.30 -13.74
N THR A 553 21.16 9.84 -12.69
CA THR A 553 22.30 10.76 -12.82
C THR A 553 23.51 9.96 -13.26
N GLU A 554 24.17 10.37 -14.34
CA GLU A 554 25.52 9.86 -14.60
C GLU A 554 26.41 10.10 -13.37
N PRO A 555 27.33 9.17 -13.03
CA PRO A 555 28.34 9.44 -12.00
C PRO A 555 29.07 10.74 -12.38
N ALA A 556 29.29 11.62 -11.40
CA ALA A 556 29.52 13.06 -11.59
C ALA A 556 30.86 13.50 -12.24
N ASN A 557 31.35 12.74 -13.22
CA ASN A 557 32.60 12.92 -13.96
C ASN A 557 32.37 12.91 -15.50
N ALA A 558 31.23 13.41 -15.98
CA ALA A 558 31.02 13.68 -17.41
C ALA A 558 30.10 14.89 -17.63
N SER A 559 30.45 15.72 -18.61
CA SER A 559 29.55 16.64 -19.35
C SER A 559 28.79 17.77 -18.62
N ALA A 560 29.34 18.37 -17.57
CA ALA A 560 28.94 19.75 -17.19
C ALA A 560 29.25 20.80 -18.31
N ALA A 561 29.94 20.40 -19.38
CA ALA A 561 30.28 21.21 -20.53
C ALA A 561 29.30 21.09 -21.72
N ASP A 562 28.65 19.94 -21.92
CA ASP A 562 27.99 19.64 -23.21
C ASP A 562 26.54 20.14 -23.28
N ALA A 563 25.86 20.28 -22.13
CA ALA A 563 24.51 20.85 -22.06
C ALA A 563 24.45 22.34 -22.46
N ALA A 564 25.60 23.04 -22.54
CA ALA A 564 25.68 24.43 -22.96
C ALA A 564 25.71 24.63 -24.49
N ALA A 565 25.86 23.56 -25.28
CA ALA A 565 26.20 23.67 -26.70
C ALA A 565 25.00 23.71 -27.69
N LEU A 566 23.76 23.51 -27.21
CA LEU A 566 22.58 23.36 -28.10
C LEU A 566 21.57 24.52 -28.06
N ASN A 567 21.63 25.41 -27.07
CA ASN A 567 20.77 26.59 -27.00
C ASN A 567 21.54 27.85 -27.39
N GLY A 568 21.54 28.15 -28.68
CA GLY A 568 22.18 29.34 -29.26
C GLY A 568 21.40 30.63 -29.00
N GLU A 569 21.16 31.00 -27.74
CA GLU A 569 20.65 32.33 -27.36
C GLU A 569 21.54 33.00 -26.28
N ALA A 570 21.96 34.22 -26.62
CA ALA A 570 22.70 35.22 -25.84
C ALA A 570 23.20 34.85 -24.42
N ALA A 571 24.53 34.80 -24.29
CA ALA A 571 25.21 34.93 -23.00
C ALA A 571 24.81 36.26 -22.30
N ASN A 572 24.17 36.16 -21.12
CA ASN A 572 24.14 37.19 -20.07
C ASN A 572 23.39 36.68 -18.81
N ALA A 573 24.05 35.84 -18.00
CA ALA A 573 23.69 35.64 -16.59
C ALA A 573 24.86 35.01 -15.83
N GLU A 574 25.60 35.83 -15.07
CA GLU A 574 26.52 35.33 -14.04
C GLU A 574 25.72 34.76 -12.87
N ALA A 575 25.48 33.45 -12.89
CA ALA A 575 25.04 32.71 -11.71
C ALA A 575 25.50 31.26 -11.82
N HIS A 576 26.52 30.87 -11.04
CA HIS A 576 26.64 29.46 -10.67
C HIS A 576 25.32 29.07 -9.96
N PRO A 577 24.60 28.02 -10.41
CA PRO A 577 23.41 27.59 -9.72
C PRO A 577 23.83 27.08 -8.34
N THR A 578 23.48 27.83 -7.30
CA THR A 578 23.80 27.54 -5.90
C THR A 578 23.09 26.29 -5.36
N HIS A 579 22.21 25.71 -6.18
CA HIS A 579 21.39 24.55 -5.88
C HIS A 579 21.33 23.61 -7.08
N SER A 580 21.28 22.30 -6.84
CA SER A 580 21.04 21.32 -7.90
C SER A 580 19.63 21.46 -8.50
N PRO A 581 19.35 20.90 -9.69
CA PRO A 581 18.00 20.90 -10.26
C PRO A 581 16.96 20.28 -9.32
N LEU A 582 17.33 19.21 -8.59
CA LEU A 582 16.48 18.58 -7.58
C LEU A 582 16.20 19.51 -6.39
N GLN A 583 17.22 20.17 -5.84
CA GLN A 583 17.03 21.14 -4.74
C GLN A 583 16.17 22.35 -5.17
N THR A 584 16.29 22.76 -6.44
CA THR A 584 15.47 23.83 -7.02
C THR A 584 14.00 23.41 -7.12
N LEU A 585 13.73 22.20 -7.61
CA LEU A 585 12.40 21.61 -7.63
C LEU A 585 11.84 21.49 -6.20
N GLU A 586 12.61 20.97 -5.24
CA GLU A 586 12.19 20.79 -3.85
C GLU A 586 11.70 22.10 -3.21
N ARG A 587 12.42 23.21 -3.43
CA ARG A 587 11.99 24.54 -2.98
C ARG A 587 10.71 25.00 -3.67
N GLN A 588 10.55 24.76 -4.98
CA GLN A 588 9.33 25.12 -5.70
C GLN A 588 8.11 24.32 -5.22
N LEU A 589 8.30 23.02 -4.94
CA LEU A 589 7.27 22.16 -4.38
C LEU A 589 6.80 22.66 -3.00
N GLU A 590 7.74 23.01 -2.12
CA GLU A 590 7.44 23.56 -0.79
C GLU A 590 6.68 24.90 -0.89
N VAL A 591 7.16 25.82 -1.73
CA VAL A 591 6.52 27.14 -1.95
C VAL A 591 5.10 27.03 -2.50
N GLU A 592 4.82 26.06 -3.37
CA GLU A 592 3.47 25.83 -3.93
C GLU A 592 2.61 24.88 -3.09
N GLY A 593 3.09 24.48 -1.90
CA GLY A 593 2.34 23.67 -0.93
C GLY A 593 2.15 22.21 -1.36
N PHE A 594 3.05 21.66 -2.17
CA PHE A 594 3.14 20.22 -2.43
C PHE A 594 3.86 19.51 -1.27
N GLN A 595 3.48 18.27 -0.98
CA GLN A 595 4.17 17.47 0.04
C GLN A 595 4.92 16.32 -0.63
N LYS A 596 6.26 16.42 -0.61
CA LYS A 596 7.18 15.46 -1.21
C LYS A 596 7.56 14.34 -0.24
N TYR A 597 7.71 13.14 -0.79
CA TYR A 597 8.33 11.97 -0.17
C TYR A 597 9.38 11.42 -1.13
N THR A 598 10.63 11.30 -0.67
CA THR A 598 11.67 10.56 -1.39
C THR A 598 11.52 9.07 -1.04
N THR A 599 11.53 8.19 -2.04
CA THR A 599 11.38 6.74 -1.84
C THR A 599 11.98 5.97 -3.04
N THR A 600 11.81 4.66 -3.03
CA THR A 600 12.22 3.76 -4.13
C THR A 600 10.98 3.04 -4.65
N LEU A 601 10.88 2.91 -5.97
CA LEU A 601 9.90 2.07 -6.67
C LEU A 601 10.50 0.68 -6.87
N GLY A 602 9.73 -0.39 -6.62
CA GLY A 602 10.16 -1.77 -6.87
C GLY A 602 10.91 -2.45 -5.72
N GLY A 603 10.92 -1.87 -4.52
CA GLY A 603 11.60 -2.45 -3.36
C GLY A 603 10.96 -3.73 -2.80
N ASP A 604 11.67 -4.38 -1.87
CA ASP A 604 11.27 -5.64 -1.23
C ASP A 604 9.85 -5.64 -0.63
N GLY A 605 9.24 -6.83 -0.66
CA GLY A 605 7.92 -7.12 -0.09
C GLY A 605 7.91 -7.17 1.43
N VAL A 606 7.13 -8.09 2.00
CA VAL A 606 7.06 -8.23 3.46
C VAL A 606 8.40 -8.70 4.04
N GLY A 607 8.85 -8.01 5.08
CA GLY A 607 10.11 -8.26 5.79
C GLY A 607 9.91 -8.39 7.28
N VAL A 608 10.88 -9.02 7.94
CA VAL A 608 10.89 -9.29 9.38
C VAL A 608 12.25 -8.91 9.98
N LEU A 609 12.20 -8.18 11.09
CA LEU A 609 13.33 -7.91 11.96
C LEU A 609 13.13 -8.73 13.25
N TYR A 610 13.88 -9.83 13.39
CA TYR A 610 13.81 -10.75 14.52
C TYR A 610 15.22 -11.12 15.03
N PRO A 611 15.57 -10.83 16.31
CA PRO A 611 14.83 -9.95 17.22
C PRO A 611 14.80 -8.50 16.71
N ALA A 612 13.99 -7.63 17.35
CA ALA A 612 13.92 -6.20 17.06
C ALA A 612 15.19 -5.45 17.53
N VAL A 613 16.33 -5.70 16.88
CA VAL A 613 17.64 -5.14 17.26
C VAL A 613 18.35 -4.57 16.03
N LEU A 614 18.78 -3.31 16.10
CA LEU A 614 19.62 -2.61 15.11
C LEU A 614 20.74 -1.88 15.86
N ASP A 615 21.96 -1.85 15.33
CA ASP A 615 23.17 -1.28 16.00
C ASP A 615 23.41 -1.85 17.41
N ASP A 616 23.08 -3.13 17.62
CA ASP A 616 23.07 -3.83 18.91
C ASP A 616 22.15 -3.21 19.99
N GLU A 617 21.23 -2.32 19.61
CA GLU A 617 20.19 -1.72 20.46
C GLU A 617 18.82 -2.41 20.26
N GLU A 618 18.17 -2.84 21.35
CA GLU A 618 16.81 -3.41 21.29
C GLU A 618 15.76 -2.30 21.15
N ILE A 619 14.94 -2.38 20.10
CA ILE A 619 13.88 -1.42 19.81
C ILE A 619 12.65 -1.78 20.64
N ASP A 620 12.55 -1.15 21.81
CA ASP A 620 11.44 -1.36 22.73
C ASP A 620 10.16 -0.58 22.35
N LEU A 621 9.12 -0.80 23.14
CA LEU A 621 7.81 -0.20 22.94
C LEU A 621 7.80 1.33 23.15
N GLU A 622 8.61 1.86 24.08
CA GLU A 622 8.66 3.29 24.39
C GLU A 622 9.39 4.04 23.27
N MET A 623 10.54 3.53 22.82
CA MET A 623 11.29 4.04 21.67
C MET A 623 10.41 4.08 20.40
N PHE A 624 9.73 2.97 20.09
CA PHE A 624 8.92 2.84 18.87
C PHE A 624 7.67 3.74 18.86
N LEU A 625 7.02 3.92 20.02
CA LEU A 625 5.90 4.86 20.16
C LEU A 625 6.36 6.32 20.21
N GLY A 626 7.54 6.60 20.77
CA GLY A 626 8.11 7.94 20.94
C GLY A 626 8.76 8.53 19.68
N ALA A 627 9.06 7.72 18.67
CA ALA A 627 9.70 8.17 17.43
C ALA A 627 8.90 9.29 16.72
N ASP A 628 9.52 10.46 16.49
CA ASP A 628 8.80 11.65 15.99
C ASP A 628 8.44 11.56 14.50
N GLY A 629 7.14 11.72 14.22
CA GLY A 629 6.59 11.71 12.88
C GLY A 629 7.01 10.48 12.05
N ARG A 630 7.29 10.72 10.77
CA ARG A 630 7.73 9.68 9.83
C ARG A 630 9.24 9.57 9.69
N LYS A 631 9.96 10.68 9.92
CA LYS A 631 11.43 10.69 9.90
C LYS A 631 12.00 9.89 11.05
N GLY A 632 11.55 10.14 12.29
CA GLY A 632 12.01 9.38 13.46
C GLY A 632 11.70 7.89 13.37
N VAL A 633 10.60 7.50 12.72
CA VAL A 633 10.30 6.08 12.46
C VAL A 633 11.31 5.48 11.49
N GLU A 634 11.57 6.13 10.35
CA GLU A 634 12.56 5.65 9.37
C GLU A 634 13.98 5.64 9.97
N GLU A 635 14.36 6.68 10.73
CA GLU A 635 15.64 6.73 11.47
C GLU A 635 15.76 5.61 12.51
N LEU A 636 14.66 5.23 13.18
CA LEU A 636 14.66 4.17 14.20
C LEU A 636 14.73 2.75 13.60
N VAL A 637 13.97 2.46 12.53
CA VAL A 637 13.75 1.09 12.02
C VAL A 637 14.12 0.84 10.55
N SER A 638 14.69 1.80 9.82
CA SER A 638 15.05 1.58 8.40
C SER A 638 16.17 0.55 8.21
N GLU A 639 16.19 -0.04 7.02
CA GLU A 639 17.29 -0.91 6.57
C GLU A 639 18.59 -0.15 6.31
N GLN A 640 18.53 1.18 6.16
CA GLN A 640 19.73 2.02 6.03
C GLN A 640 20.51 2.17 7.34
N ARG A 641 19.85 1.97 8.49
CA ARG A 641 20.48 2.03 9.82
C ARG A 641 21.49 0.91 10.00
N ASP A 642 21.04 -0.34 9.86
CA ASP A 642 21.86 -1.54 10.03
C ASP A 642 21.58 -2.56 8.89
N PRO A 643 22.30 -2.44 7.75
CA PRO A 643 22.02 -3.18 6.54
C PRO A 643 22.10 -4.71 6.70
N GLY A 644 21.09 -5.42 6.19
CA GLY A 644 21.02 -6.88 6.24
C GLY A 644 20.49 -7.48 7.54
N LYS A 645 20.09 -6.67 8.54
CA LYS A 645 19.33 -7.15 9.70
C LYS A 645 17.87 -7.47 9.35
N TRP A 646 17.26 -6.66 8.46
CA TRP A 646 15.98 -6.96 7.86
C TRP A 646 16.09 -8.18 6.95
N LYS A 647 15.14 -9.11 7.10
CA LYS A 647 15.08 -10.35 6.31
C LYS A 647 13.78 -10.40 5.53
N TYR A 648 13.88 -10.73 4.25
CA TYR A 648 12.78 -10.79 3.30
C TYR A 648 12.67 -12.18 2.70
N TRP A 649 11.44 -12.62 2.38
CA TRP A 649 11.25 -13.80 1.56
C TRP A 649 11.49 -13.42 0.10
N ARG A 650 12.56 -13.95 -0.52
CA ARG A 650 12.93 -13.70 -1.92
C ARG A 650 12.90 -15.02 -2.72
N PRO A 651 11.77 -15.34 -3.38
CA PRO A 651 11.63 -16.52 -4.24
C PRO A 651 12.29 -16.35 -5.62
#